data_AF-A0A0J6TCC1-F1
#
_entry.id   AF-A0A0J6TCC1-F1
#
_cell.length_a   1.000
_cell.length_b   1.000
_cell.length_c   1.000
_cell.angle_alpha   90.00
_cell.angle_beta   90.00
_cell.angle_gamma   90.00
#
_symmetry.space_group_name_H-M   'P 1'
#
loop_
_entity.id
_entity.type
_entity.pdbx_description
1 polymer ?
#
loop_
_entity_poly.entity_id
_entity_poly.type
_entity_poly.pdbx_seq_one_letter_code
_entity_poly.pdbx_strand_id
1 'polypeptide(L)'
;MTRDPATERRHWQEAGDVLLVYRETMGRPPRLGDAPGAALAAGPQRALYLAVDREGRVTAFNGHVDLGTGIRTALAQIVAEELDVPLAGVAMELGSTATTPDQGGTIASETIQIAAVPLRQAAATARRHLVEAASRRLNRGTAELIVEAGIVRVAAEPDLGVPYGELVRGARTELTLDADAAVKPVADYRVVGRPVPRVDIPAKATGAWTYIHDVRVPGMVHGRVVRPPSPGVDSALGGMLAAVDEASVAGIPGLVAVVTVGDFVGVVAEREENAAEAARRLRVTWRPWAGLPDLNRPEAALRDNPATARRLLDRGDVERALTHAEARLDRTYVWPYQMHGSIGPSCAVAEFRRGERGDDLVVWSGTQNPHGLQSDLALLLDMPEERIAIERHEAAGCYGRNCADDVAADAALLARAVGRPVRVQLTREQEHAWEPKGAAQVMDVRGGLDAEGGPAAYDFETRYPSNGAPTLALILTGKVAPRPAVYPMGDRTAVPPYAFGNARVTVHDMPPIARASWMRGVSALPNTFAHESYIDELATAAGVDPIAYRLRYLPDPRAADLVRAVAERAAWVPHTGPGTHGGSGDILYGRGFAYAVYVHGPFPGKAAAWAAWVADVAVNRVTGEVAVTRVVVGQDSGLMINPDGVRHQIHGNVIQATSRVLRESVGFDATGVTSREWGSYPILAFPQVPDIDVLMVPQPDQPPLGAGESASVPSAAAITNALFDATGIRFRELPLTAESVRAALNPPRIAGPDGPPRRRRGLLAGLFGAGAGALALAATLLPWRPAYPSIERPDPAAYSAATIAQGRLVAAAGACLVCHAGPDGRSFAGGRGLETPFGIVYASNITPDAATGLGAWSYPAFARAMREGISRDGHHLYPAHPYTSFAAVSERDLQALYAYLMAQGPVANAVPETALRFPFRVRPLMAAWNALFHRPAAFADPARGPDWNRGAYLVEGLGHCGACHTPRNALGAERRGGAPP
;
A
#
# COMPACT_ATOMS: atom_id res chain seq x y z
N MET A 1 -27.96 17.26 -8.08
CA MET A 1 -29.22 16.57 -8.35
C MET A 1 -28.89 15.19 -8.85
N THR A 2 -29.15 14.15 -8.05
CA THR A 2 -29.04 12.74 -8.46
C THR A 2 -30.07 12.46 -9.54
N ARG A 3 -29.63 11.99 -10.71
CA ARG A 3 -30.54 11.61 -11.80
C ARG A 3 -31.25 10.31 -11.43
N ASP A 4 -32.51 10.17 -11.82
CA ASP A 4 -33.30 8.95 -11.61
C ASP A 4 -32.94 7.91 -12.68
N PRO A 5 -32.40 6.73 -12.31
CA PRO A 5 -31.95 5.71 -13.26
C PRO A 5 -33.03 5.23 -14.22
N ALA A 6 -34.28 5.20 -13.73
CA ALA A 6 -35.42 4.80 -14.55
C ALA A 6 -35.67 5.81 -15.69
N THR A 7 -35.30 7.07 -15.51
CA THR A 7 -35.43 8.12 -16.53
C THR A 7 -34.34 8.01 -17.60
N GLU A 8 -33.10 7.64 -17.23
CA GLU A 8 -32.03 7.42 -18.21
C GLU A 8 -32.27 6.15 -19.04
N ARG A 9 -32.74 5.06 -18.42
CA ARG A 9 -33.14 3.85 -19.16
C ARG A 9 -34.26 4.13 -20.17
N ARG A 10 -35.26 4.94 -19.81
CA ARG A 10 -36.36 5.33 -20.71
C ARG A 10 -35.89 6.21 -21.86
N HIS A 11 -34.90 7.08 -21.65
CA HIS A 11 -34.43 8.01 -22.67
C HIS A 11 -34.02 7.31 -23.98
N TRP A 12 -33.15 6.30 -23.91
CA TRP A 12 -32.68 5.58 -25.10
C TRP A 12 -33.73 4.62 -25.69
N GLN A 13 -34.69 4.19 -24.88
CA GLN A 13 -35.82 3.36 -25.32
C GLN A 13 -36.83 4.18 -26.15
N GLU A 14 -37.01 5.47 -25.83
CA GLU A 14 -38.05 6.32 -26.43
C GLU A 14 -37.51 7.29 -27.50
N ALA A 15 -36.19 7.46 -27.62
CA ALA A 15 -35.58 8.37 -28.59
C ALA A 15 -35.91 8.02 -30.06
N GLY A 16 -36.39 9.00 -30.83
CA GLY A 16 -36.86 8.85 -32.21
C GLY A 16 -35.88 9.29 -33.31
N ASP A 17 -34.94 10.21 -33.03
CA ASP A 17 -33.90 10.67 -33.96
C ASP A 17 -32.53 10.17 -33.47
N VAL A 18 -32.25 8.88 -33.63
CA VAL A 18 -31.10 8.23 -32.98
C VAL A 18 -30.61 7.03 -33.76
N LEU A 19 -29.28 6.86 -33.80
CA LEU A 19 -28.62 5.62 -34.16
C LEU A 19 -28.15 4.89 -32.90
N LEU A 20 -28.55 3.64 -32.73
CA LEU A 20 -28.19 2.79 -31.59
C LEU A 20 -27.48 1.54 -32.07
N VAL A 21 -26.38 1.17 -31.41
CA VAL A 21 -25.65 -0.07 -31.68
C VAL A 21 -25.74 -1.00 -30.48
N TYR A 22 -26.38 -2.13 -30.67
CA TYR A 22 -26.58 -3.18 -29.66
C TYR A 22 -25.67 -4.36 -29.93
N ARG A 23 -25.25 -5.04 -28.86
CA ARG A 23 -24.63 -6.36 -28.95
C ARG A 23 -25.55 -7.37 -28.28
N GLU A 24 -25.73 -8.51 -28.95
CA GLU A 24 -26.33 -9.69 -28.37
C GLU A 24 -25.22 -10.63 -27.89
N THR A 25 -25.29 -11.03 -26.62
CA THR A 25 -24.36 -11.99 -26.02
C THR A 25 -25.13 -13.15 -25.41
N MET A 26 -24.62 -14.37 -25.56
CA MET A 26 -25.18 -15.54 -24.89
C MET A 26 -24.64 -15.64 -23.47
N GLY A 27 -25.55 -15.71 -22.50
CA GLY A 27 -25.21 -15.82 -21.08
C GLY A 27 -24.76 -14.51 -20.46
N ARG A 28 -24.23 -14.62 -19.24
CA ARG A 28 -23.74 -13.52 -18.40
C ARG A 28 -22.48 -13.92 -17.63
N PRO A 29 -21.77 -12.96 -17.00
CA PRO A 29 -20.72 -13.29 -16.03
C PRO A 29 -21.24 -14.15 -14.86
N PRO A 30 -20.40 -15.05 -14.29
CA PRO A 30 -20.78 -15.85 -13.12
C PRO A 30 -21.07 -14.98 -11.88
N ARG A 31 -22.07 -15.40 -11.10
CA ARG A 31 -22.50 -14.78 -9.84
C ARG A 31 -22.25 -15.70 -8.66
N LEU A 32 -22.25 -15.12 -7.46
CA LEU A 32 -22.15 -15.88 -6.22
C LEU A 32 -23.31 -16.89 -6.13
N GLY A 33 -22.97 -18.17 -5.95
CA GLY A 33 -23.95 -19.26 -5.84
C GLY A 33 -24.39 -19.87 -7.18
N ASP A 34 -23.89 -19.38 -8.32
CA ASP A 34 -24.17 -20.02 -9.62
C ASP A 34 -23.65 -21.47 -9.63
N ALA A 35 -24.50 -22.39 -10.08
CA ALA A 35 -24.07 -23.74 -10.44
C ALA A 35 -23.18 -23.68 -11.70
N PRO A 36 -22.25 -24.64 -11.90
CA PRO A 36 -21.47 -24.72 -13.13
C PRO A 36 -22.35 -24.66 -14.38
N GLY A 37 -22.07 -23.73 -15.29
CA GLY A 37 -22.83 -23.54 -16.53
C GLY A 37 -24.10 -22.68 -16.42
N ALA A 38 -24.56 -22.31 -15.22
CA ALA A 38 -25.76 -21.49 -15.04
C ALA A 38 -25.65 -20.11 -15.72
N ALA A 39 -24.47 -19.50 -15.65
CA ALA A 39 -24.19 -18.21 -16.27
C ALA A 39 -24.31 -18.26 -17.81
N LEU A 40 -23.92 -19.37 -18.45
CA LEU A 40 -24.08 -19.61 -19.89
C LEU A 40 -25.54 -19.91 -20.26
N ALA A 41 -26.31 -20.51 -19.34
CA ALA A 41 -27.72 -20.87 -19.54
C ALA A 41 -28.70 -19.70 -19.36
N ALA A 42 -28.23 -18.52 -18.93
CA ALA A 42 -29.08 -17.34 -18.65
C ALA A 42 -29.75 -16.72 -19.91
N GLY A 43 -29.54 -17.28 -21.09
CA GLY A 43 -30.14 -16.81 -22.34
C GLY A 43 -29.43 -15.59 -22.95
N PRO A 44 -29.95 -15.05 -24.06
CA PRO A 44 -29.34 -13.91 -24.74
C PRO A 44 -29.56 -12.61 -23.95
N GLN A 45 -28.49 -11.84 -23.78
CA GLN A 45 -28.53 -10.47 -23.30
C GLN A 45 -28.37 -9.51 -24.48
N ARG A 46 -29.23 -8.50 -24.56
CA ARG A 46 -29.13 -7.41 -25.54
C ARG A 46 -28.69 -6.15 -24.79
N ALA A 47 -27.51 -5.63 -25.11
CA ALA A 47 -26.95 -4.47 -24.43
C ALA A 47 -26.55 -3.37 -25.41
N LEU A 48 -26.80 -2.11 -25.02
CA LEU A 48 -26.42 -0.93 -25.79
C LEU A 48 -24.93 -0.63 -25.59
N TYR A 49 -24.21 -0.34 -26.68
CA TYR A 49 -22.78 0.02 -26.63
C TYR A 49 -22.50 1.42 -27.14
N LEU A 50 -23.33 1.92 -28.07
CA LEU A 50 -23.15 3.23 -28.68
C LEU A 50 -24.49 3.85 -29.07
N ALA A 51 -24.62 5.15 -28.89
CA ALA A 51 -25.70 5.97 -29.40
C ALA A 51 -25.17 7.24 -30.09
N VAL A 52 -25.78 7.64 -31.20
CA VAL A 52 -25.53 8.92 -31.88
C VAL A 52 -26.85 9.67 -32.02
N ASP A 53 -26.94 10.88 -31.46
CA ASP A 53 -28.16 11.70 -31.46
C ASP A 53 -28.26 12.62 -32.69
N ARG A 54 -29.40 13.30 -32.84
CA ARG A 54 -29.69 14.26 -33.93
C ARG A 54 -28.76 15.48 -33.98
N GLU A 55 -28.03 15.77 -32.91
CA GLU A 55 -27.00 16.80 -32.87
C GLU A 55 -25.61 16.25 -33.26
N GLY A 56 -25.50 14.94 -33.48
CA GLY A 56 -24.25 14.25 -33.76
C GLY A 56 -23.42 13.99 -32.51
N ARG A 57 -23.99 14.13 -31.30
CA ARG A 57 -23.31 13.78 -30.07
C ARG A 57 -23.29 12.26 -29.91
N VAL A 58 -22.17 11.76 -29.41
CA VAL A 58 -21.94 10.34 -29.22
C VAL A 58 -22.00 10.01 -27.73
N THR A 59 -22.81 9.02 -27.37
CA THR A 59 -22.79 8.41 -26.03
C THR A 59 -22.35 6.96 -26.16
N ALA A 60 -21.37 6.55 -25.38
CA ALA A 60 -20.81 5.20 -25.37
C ALA A 60 -20.96 4.57 -23.99
N PHE A 61 -21.25 3.27 -23.96
CA PHE A 61 -21.63 2.55 -22.73
C PHE A 61 -20.63 1.44 -22.44
N ASN A 62 -20.18 1.35 -21.19
CA ASN A 62 -19.28 0.29 -20.74
C ASN A 62 -19.60 -0.09 -19.29
N GLY A 63 -19.62 -1.40 -19.01
CA GLY A 63 -19.94 -1.92 -17.68
C GLY A 63 -18.81 -1.71 -16.66
N HIS A 64 -17.57 -1.55 -17.12
CA HIS A 64 -16.45 -1.24 -16.25
C HIS A 64 -16.48 0.23 -15.80
N VAL A 65 -15.90 0.49 -14.63
CA VAL A 65 -15.96 1.77 -13.94
C VAL A 65 -14.56 2.34 -13.70
N ASP A 66 -14.44 3.67 -13.73
CA ASP A 66 -13.14 4.33 -13.57
C ASP A 66 -12.74 4.42 -12.10
N LEU A 67 -11.77 3.60 -11.70
CA LEU A 67 -11.29 3.51 -10.32
C LEU A 67 -10.17 4.53 -10.01
N GLY A 68 -10.10 5.61 -10.80
CA GLY A 68 -9.00 6.57 -10.77
C GLY A 68 -7.90 6.26 -11.77
N THR A 69 -8.12 5.30 -12.68
CA THR A 69 -7.15 4.83 -13.67
C THR A 69 -7.20 5.64 -14.98
N GLY A 70 -8.24 6.46 -15.18
CA GLY A 70 -8.41 7.28 -16.37
C GLY A 70 -9.04 6.52 -17.55
N ILE A 71 -9.61 5.35 -17.31
CA ILE A 71 -10.27 4.55 -18.37
C ILE A 71 -11.44 5.28 -19.01
N ARG A 72 -12.14 6.19 -18.31
CA ARG A 72 -13.20 7.00 -18.92
C ARG A 72 -12.66 7.79 -20.11
N THR A 73 -11.46 8.35 -19.94
CA THR A 73 -10.77 9.11 -20.99
C THR A 73 -10.29 8.19 -22.11
N ALA A 74 -9.66 7.06 -21.77
CA ALA A 74 -9.15 6.12 -22.76
C ALA A 74 -10.28 5.48 -23.61
N LEU A 75 -11.39 5.08 -23.00
CA LEU A 75 -12.56 4.56 -23.73
C LEU A 75 -13.16 5.62 -24.66
N ALA A 76 -13.25 6.88 -24.20
CA ALA A 76 -13.69 7.99 -25.04
C ALA A 76 -12.74 8.22 -26.23
N GLN A 77 -11.43 8.10 -26.05
CA GLN A 77 -10.46 8.19 -27.16
C GLN A 77 -10.66 7.07 -28.19
N ILE A 78 -10.92 5.83 -27.76
CA ILE A 78 -11.19 4.71 -28.68
C ILE A 78 -12.42 5.01 -29.54
N VAL A 79 -13.50 5.47 -28.91
CA VAL A 79 -14.75 5.81 -29.61
C VAL A 79 -14.56 7.01 -30.53
N ALA A 80 -13.90 8.06 -30.05
CA ALA A 80 -13.63 9.27 -30.83
C ALA A 80 -12.77 8.99 -32.07
N GLU A 81 -11.70 8.20 -31.88
CA GLU A 81 -10.82 7.77 -32.97
C GLU A 81 -11.58 6.97 -34.02
N GLU A 82 -12.36 5.99 -33.60
CA GLU A 82 -13.07 5.11 -34.52
C GLU A 82 -14.27 5.80 -35.20
N LEU A 83 -14.83 6.87 -34.65
CA LEU A 83 -15.90 7.64 -35.30
C LEU A 83 -15.41 8.91 -36.03
N ASP A 84 -14.12 9.21 -35.96
CA ASP A 84 -13.54 10.47 -36.46
C ASP A 84 -14.29 11.72 -35.93
N VAL A 85 -14.68 11.70 -34.65
CA VAL A 85 -15.33 12.81 -33.95
C VAL A 85 -14.37 13.48 -32.97
N PRO A 86 -14.55 14.77 -32.63
CA PRO A 86 -13.77 15.39 -31.57
C PRO A 86 -13.99 14.65 -30.24
N LEU A 87 -12.93 14.49 -29.43
CA LEU A 87 -13.02 13.82 -28.12
C LEU A 87 -14.10 14.42 -27.21
N ALA A 88 -14.25 15.76 -27.24
CA ALA A 88 -15.28 16.47 -26.48
C ALA A 88 -16.72 16.16 -26.92
N GLY A 89 -16.92 15.57 -28.11
CA GLY A 89 -18.19 15.11 -28.63
C GLY A 89 -18.59 13.71 -28.15
N VAL A 90 -17.75 13.04 -27.36
CA VAL A 90 -18.00 11.71 -26.81
C VAL A 90 -18.27 11.78 -25.31
N ALA A 91 -19.46 11.34 -24.90
CA ALA A 91 -19.82 11.09 -23.51
C ALA A 91 -19.72 9.59 -23.20
N MET A 92 -19.10 9.25 -22.06
CA MET A 92 -19.04 7.87 -21.58
C MET A 92 -20.03 7.68 -20.42
N GLU A 93 -20.81 6.61 -20.49
CA GLU A 93 -21.66 6.13 -19.41
C GLU A 93 -21.07 4.83 -18.85
N LEU A 94 -20.75 4.85 -17.54
CA LEU A 94 -19.98 3.80 -16.88
C LEU A 94 -20.69 3.34 -15.61
N GLY A 95 -20.90 2.03 -15.47
CA GLY A 95 -21.27 1.39 -14.20
C GLY A 95 -22.70 1.56 -13.71
N SER A 96 -23.62 2.08 -14.54
CA SER A 96 -25.06 1.97 -14.24
C SER A 96 -25.58 0.63 -14.71
N THR A 97 -26.16 -0.18 -13.80
CA THR A 97 -26.80 -1.45 -14.21
C THR A 97 -28.10 -1.22 -14.98
N ALA A 98 -28.57 0.03 -15.06
CA ALA A 98 -29.76 0.39 -15.81
C ALA A 98 -29.52 0.46 -17.33
N THR A 99 -28.31 0.83 -17.74
CA THR A 99 -28.00 1.26 -19.11
C THR A 99 -26.74 0.63 -19.69
N THR A 100 -25.79 0.23 -18.85
CA THR A 100 -24.49 -0.30 -19.31
C THR A 100 -24.51 -1.83 -19.45
N PRO A 101 -23.70 -2.40 -20.37
CA PRO A 101 -23.60 -3.84 -20.55
C PRO A 101 -23.02 -4.54 -19.31
N ASP A 102 -23.51 -5.73 -18.98
CA ASP A 102 -22.89 -6.59 -17.97
C ASP A 102 -21.59 -7.21 -18.52
N GLN A 103 -20.47 -6.55 -18.20
CA GLN A 103 -19.13 -6.97 -18.57
C GLN A 103 -18.34 -7.54 -17.38
N GLY A 104 -18.99 -7.73 -16.23
CA GLY A 104 -18.35 -8.08 -14.97
C GLY A 104 -17.69 -6.89 -14.26
N GLY A 105 -16.86 -7.20 -13.26
CA GLY A 105 -16.18 -6.19 -12.45
C GLY A 105 -14.96 -5.58 -13.15
N THR A 106 -14.57 -4.37 -12.75
CA THR A 106 -13.32 -3.77 -13.23
C THR A 106 -12.12 -4.41 -12.53
N ILE A 107 -11.55 -5.46 -13.12
CA ILE A 107 -10.49 -6.29 -12.52
C ILE A 107 -9.42 -6.67 -13.55
N ALA A 108 -8.32 -7.27 -13.09
CA ALA A 108 -7.35 -8.00 -13.91
C ALA A 108 -6.70 -7.18 -15.06
N SER A 109 -6.82 -5.85 -15.00
CA SER A 109 -6.46 -4.95 -16.10
C SER A 109 -7.21 -5.23 -17.43
N GLU A 110 -8.42 -5.77 -17.36
CA GLU A 110 -9.20 -6.23 -18.53
C GLU A 110 -9.92 -5.13 -19.31
N THR A 111 -10.12 -3.93 -18.75
CA THR A 111 -10.96 -2.90 -19.41
C THR A 111 -10.51 -2.60 -20.85
N ILE A 112 -9.23 -2.28 -21.04
CA ILE A 112 -8.71 -1.94 -22.39
C ILE A 112 -8.47 -3.20 -23.22
N GLN A 113 -7.96 -4.26 -22.60
CA GLN A 113 -7.57 -5.48 -23.31
C GLN A 113 -8.77 -6.32 -23.79
N ILE A 114 -9.89 -6.28 -23.05
CA ILE A 114 -11.06 -7.15 -23.26
C ILE A 114 -12.34 -6.31 -23.45
N ALA A 115 -12.72 -5.48 -22.49
CA ALA A 115 -14.03 -4.82 -22.48
C ALA A 115 -14.17 -3.70 -23.53
N ALA A 116 -13.06 -3.11 -23.97
CA ALA A 116 -13.02 -2.06 -24.98
C ALA A 116 -13.11 -2.59 -26.42
N VAL A 117 -12.80 -3.87 -26.66
CA VAL A 117 -12.85 -4.48 -28.00
C VAL A 117 -14.25 -4.40 -28.62
N PRO A 118 -15.33 -4.86 -27.97
CA PRO A 118 -16.68 -4.71 -28.52
C PRO A 118 -17.12 -3.25 -28.62
N LEU A 119 -16.65 -2.37 -27.71
CA LEU A 119 -16.96 -0.93 -27.80
C LEU A 119 -16.37 -0.30 -29.06
N ARG A 120 -15.11 -0.63 -29.38
CA ARG A 120 -14.47 -0.21 -30.63
C ARG A 120 -15.22 -0.74 -31.84
N GLN A 121 -15.65 -2.00 -31.82
CA GLN A 121 -16.41 -2.56 -32.95
C GLN A 121 -17.80 -1.93 -33.11
N ALA A 122 -18.46 -1.55 -32.03
CA ALA A 122 -19.71 -0.79 -32.11
C ALA A 122 -19.50 0.57 -32.80
N ALA A 123 -18.40 1.26 -32.49
CA ALA A 123 -18.02 2.51 -33.14
C ALA A 123 -17.71 2.32 -34.64
N ALA A 124 -16.99 1.27 -35.01
CA ALA A 124 -16.71 0.94 -36.42
C ALA A 124 -17.99 0.58 -37.20
N THR A 125 -18.90 -0.18 -36.58
CA THR A 125 -20.22 -0.52 -37.14
C THR A 125 -21.04 0.74 -37.43
N ALA A 126 -21.09 1.67 -36.47
CA ALA A 126 -21.78 2.94 -36.63
C ALA A 126 -21.14 3.81 -37.72
N ARG A 127 -19.81 3.94 -37.75
CA ARG A 127 -19.10 4.70 -38.80
C ARG A 127 -19.46 4.17 -40.19
N ARG A 128 -19.40 2.85 -40.40
CA ARG A 128 -19.74 2.24 -41.69
C ARG A 128 -21.17 2.59 -42.11
N HIS A 129 -22.14 2.44 -41.22
CA HIS A 129 -23.53 2.78 -41.49
C HIS A 129 -23.71 4.26 -41.86
N LEU A 130 -23.07 5.16 -41.13
CA LEU A 130 -23.14 6.60 -41.37
C LEU A 130 -22.50 6.98 -42.72
N VAL A 131 -21.35 6.38 -43.07
CA VAL A 131 -20.70 6.60 -44.37
C VAL A 131 -21.57 6.07 -45.52
N GLU A 132 -22.22 4.92 -45.36
CA GLU A 132 -23.16 4.39 -46.35
C GLU A 132 -24.41 5.28 -46.51
N ALA A 133 -24.94 5.81 -45.40
CA ALA A 133 -26.05 6.76 -45.43
C ALA A 133 -25.66 8.06 -46.16
N ALA A 134 -24.45 8.59 -45.88
CA ALA A 134 -23.93 9.76 -46.56
C ALA A 134 -23.66 9.50 -48.05
N SER A 135 -23.16 8.32 -48.42
CA SER A 135 -22.97 7.91 -49.82
C SER A 135 -24.27 7.98 -50.63
N ARG A 136 -25.37 7.49 -50.06
CA ARG A 136 -26.71 7.60 -50.68
C ARG A 136 -27.17 9.05 -50.81
N ARG A 137 -26.93 9.88 -49.78
CA ARG A 137 -27.37 11.29 -49.76
C ARG A 137 -26.55 12.21 -50.68
N LEU A 138 -25.25 11.95 -50.81
CA LEU A 138 -24.31 12.72 -51.63
C LEU A 138 -24.19 12.19 -53.07
N ASN A 139 -24.75 11.00 -53.34
CA ASN A 139 -24.63 10.30 -54.62
C ASN A 139 -23.15 10.15 -55.05
N ARG A 140 -22.34 9.59 -54.15
CA ARG A 140 -20.90 9.30 -54.32
C ARG A 140 -20.59 7.92 -53.76
N GLY A 141 -19.57 7.23 -54.29
CA GLY A 141 -19.14 5.94 -53.76
C GLY A 141 -18.53 6.09 -52.36
N THR A 142 -18.65 5.07 -51.50
CA THR A 142 -18.09 5.11 -50.13
C THR A 142 -16.57 5.30 -50.10
N ALA A 143 -15.86 4.84 -51.14
CA ALA A 143 -14.42 5.03 -51.30
C ALA A 143 -14.01 6.49 -51.62
N GLU A 144 -14.96 7.33 -52.04
CA GLU A 144 -14.73 8.77 -52.28
C GLU A 144 -14.98 9.62 -51.04
N LEU A 145 -15.47 9.01 -49.95
CA LEU A 145 -15.88 9.69 -48.74
C LEU A 145 -14.81 9.57 -47.65
N ILE A 146 -14.62 10.66 -46.93
CA ILE A 146 -13.80 10.72 -45.72
C ILE A 146 -14.65 11.25 -44.56
N VAL A 147 -14.27 10.92 -43.33
CA VAL A 147 -14.92 11.49 -42.14
C VAL A 147 -13.95 12.42 -41.45
N GLU A 148 -14.40 13.64 -41.19
CA GLU A 148 -13.63 14.63 -40.44
C GLU A 148 -14.52 15.35 -39.44
N ALA A 149 -14.18 15.24 -38.16
CA ALA A 149 -14.89 15.85 -37.05
C ALA A 149 -16.40 15.56 -37.02
N GLY A 150 -16.79 14.30 -37.30
CA GLY A 150 -18.19 13.86 -37.36
C GLY A 150 -18.96 14.34 -38.59
N ILE A 151 -18.26 14.79 -39.64
CA ILE A 151 -18.84 15.20 -40.92
C ILE A 151 -18.30 14.26 -42.01
N VAL A 152 -19.20 13.58 -42.73
CA VAL A 152 -18.82 12.79 -43.90
C VAL A 152 -18.70 13.73 -45.09
N ARG A 153 -17.51 13.83 -45.70
CA ARG A 153 -17.18 14.73 -46.81
C ARG A 153 -16.76 13.95 -48.04
N VAL A 154 -16.90 14.55 -49.21
CA VAL A 154 -16.31 14.04 -50.45
C VAL A 154 -14.85 14.49 -50.51
N ALA A 155 -13.90 13.56 -50.63
CA ALA A 155 -12.47 13.85 -50.55
C ALA A 155 -12.01 14.87 -51.61
N ALA A 156 -12.57 14.78 -52.83
CA ALA A 156 -12.26 15.69 -53.93
C ALA A 156 -13.02 17.03 -53.86
N GLU A 157 -14.09 17.11 -53.06
CA GLU A 157 -14.97 18.29 -52.92
C GLU A 157 -15.24 18.55 -51.42
N PRO A 158 -14.25 19.06 -50.65
CA PRO A 158 -14.34 19.10 -49.19
C PRO A 158 -15.51 19.93 -48.63
N ASP A 159 -16.00 20.91 -49.38
CA ASP A 159 -17.17 21.73 -49.01
C ASP A 159 -18.49 20.94 -49.04
N LEU A 160 -18.52 19.83 -49.77
CA LEU A 160 -19.66 18.94 -49.86
C LEU A 160 -19.58 17.86 -48.77
N GLY A 161 -20.37 18.04 -47.71
CA GLY A 161 -20.44 17.08 -46.61
C GLY A 161 -21.73 17.10 -45.81
N VAL A 162 -21.95 16.04 -45.04
CA VAL A 162 -23.15 15.85 -44.20
C VAL A 162 -22.70 15.48 -42.77
N PRO A 163 -23.10 16.24 -41.73
CA PRO A 163 -22.80 15.88 -40.35
C PRO A 163 -23.59 14.65 -39.90
N TYR A 164 -23.04 13.87 -38.96
CA TYR A 164 -23.71 12.69 -38.41
C TYR A 164 -25.14 12.94 -37.92
N GLY A 165 -25.38 14.08 -37.26
CA GLY A 165 -26.71 14.46 -36.78
C GLY A 165 -27.77 14.59 -37.89
N GLU A 166 -27.38 15.02 -39.10
CA GLU A 166 -28.28 15.09 -40.27
C GLU A 166 -28.58 13.70 -40.85
N LEU A 167 -27.67 12.73 -40.69
CA LEU A 167 -27.81 11.37 -41.19
C LEU A 167 -28.74 10.51 -40.33
N VAL A 168 -28.89 10.85 -39.04
CA VAL A 168 -29.77 10.14 -38.10
C VAL A 168 -31.12 10.82 -37.90
N ARG A 169 -31.33 12.01 -38.45
CA ARG A 169 -32.56 12.79 -38.28
C ARG A 169 -33.75 12.12 -38.98
N GLY A 170 -34.88 12.04 -38.28
CA GLY A 170 -36.15 11.53 -38.80
C GLY A 170 -36.31 10.02 -38.70
N ALA A 171 -35.37 9.29 -38.07
CA ALA A 171 -35.44 7.84 -37.93
C ALA A 171 -34.77 7.32 -36.66
N ARG A 172 -35.38 6.29 -36.05
CA ARG A 172 -34.76 5.44 -35.05
C ARG A 172 -34.11 4.25 -35.76
N THR A 173 -32.79 4.21 -35.77
CA THR A 173 -32.02 3.11 -36.37
C THR A 173 -31.36 2.29 -35.29
N GLU A 174 -31.67 0.99 -35.24
CA GLU A 174 -31.02 0.04 -34.35
C GLU A 174 -30.16 -0.93 -35.17
N LEU A 175 -28.87 -0.97 -34.89
CA LEU A 175 -27.93 -1.90 -35.49
C LEU A 175 -27.53 -2.97 -34.48
N THR A 176 -27.33 -4.17 -34.97
CA THR A 176 -26.55 -5.19 -34.27
C THR A 176 -25.07 -4.95 -34.57
N LEU A 177 -24.23 -4.98 -33.53
CA LEU A 177 -22.79 -4.88 -33.62
C LEU A 177 -22.27 -5.92 -34.61
N ASP A 178 -21.57 -5.46 -35.64
CA ASP A 178 -20.90 -6.33 -36.59
C ASP A 178 -19.45 -6.57 -36.13
N ALA A 179 -19.15 -7.81 -35.79
CA ALA A 179 -17.82 -8.21 -35.33
C ALA A 179 -16.76 -8.10 -36.44
N ASP A 180 -17.19 -8.09 -37.70
CA ASP A 180 -16.35 -8.02 -38.90
C ASP A 180 -16.28 -6.59 -39.49
N ALA A 181 -16.89 -5.59 -38.81
CA ALA A 181 -16.71 -4.20 -39.20
C ALA A 181 -15.22 -3.84 -39.22
N ALA A 182 -14.75 -3.29 -40.35
CA ALA A 182 -13.36 -2.91 -40.50
C ALA A 182 -13.02 -1.75 -39.55
N VAL A 183 -12.09 -2.01 -38.62
CA VAL A 183 -11.58 -0.99 -37.71
C VAL A 183 -10.45 -0.17 -38.36
N LYS A 184 -10.25 1.07 -37.92
CA LYS A 184 -9.18 1.92 -38.46
C LYS A 184 -7.79 1.30 -38.26
N PRO A 185 -6.91 1.36 -39.26
CA PRO A 185 -5.52 0.99 -39.07
C PRO A 185 -4.83 2.01 -38.17
N VAL A 186 -3.82 1.56 -37.41
CA VAL A 186 -3.10 2.41 -36.45
C VAL A 186 -2.42 3.62 -37.11
N ALA A 187 -2.01 3.48 -38.38
CA ALA A 187 -1.41 4.56 -39.16
C ALA A 187 -2.33 5.77 -39.34
N ASP A 188 -3.66 5.57 -39.25
CA ASP A 188 -4.66 6.62 -39.42
C ASP A 188 -5.08 7.25 -38.08
N TYR A 189 -4.49 6.83 -36.96
CA TYR A 189 -4.85 7.34 -35.65
C TYR A 189 -4.44 8.79 -35.42
N ARG A 190 -5.37 9.58 -34.89
CA ARG A 190 -5.19 11.02 -34.60
C ARG A 190 -5.27 11.34 -33.11
N VAL A 191 -6.05 10.57 -32.35
CA VAL A 191 -6.38 10.77 -30.94
C VAL A 191 -5.82 9.64 -30.07
N VAL A 192 -5.94 8.37 -30.48
CA VAL A 192 -5.36 7.22 -29.79
C VAL A 192 -3.83 7.27 -29.91
N GLY A 193 -3.11 6.96 -28.83
CA GLY A 193 -1.65 7.07 -28.78
C GLY A 193 -1.14 8.48 -28.47
N ARG A 194 -2.03 9.45 -28.26
CA ARG A 194 -1.68 10.82 -27.85
C ARG A 194 -2.02 11.06 -26.38
N PRO A 195 -1.18 11.82 -25.64
CA PRO A 195 -1.51 12.25 -24.30
C PRO A 195 -2.66 13.24 -24.36
N VAL A 196 -3.76 12.93 -23.65
CA VAL A 196 -4.89 13.87 -23.49
C VAL A 196 -5.21 14.01 -22.00
N PRO A 197 -5.56 15.24 -21.54
CA PRO A 197 -5.97 15.46 -20.16
C PRO A 197 -7.17 14.59 -19.80
N ARG A 198 -7.18 14.09 -18.57
CA ARG A 198 -8.27 13.28 -18.05
C ARG A 198 -9.53 14.12 -17.86
N VAL A 199 -10.65 13.62 -18.40
CA VAL A 199 -11.94 14.32 -18.36
C VAL A 199 -12.54 14.42 -16.95
N ASP A 200 -12.10 13.56 -16.02
CA ASP A 200 -12.62 13.51 -14.65
C ASP A 200 -11.84 14.40 -13.65
N ILE A 201 -10.63 14.86 -13.99
CA ILE A 201 -9.79 15.64 -13.08
C ILE A 201 -10.36 17.04 -12.77
N PRO A 202 -10.86 17.84 -13.74
CA PRO A 202 -11.30 19.21 -13.44
C PRO A 202 -12.34 19.28 -12.32
N ALA A 203 -13.36 18.42 -12.35
CA ALA A 203 -14.39 18.36 -11.32
C ALA A 203 -13.82 17.98 -9.94
N LYS A 204 -12.86 17.04 -9.89
CA LYS A 204 -12.18 16.64 -8.65
C LYS A 204 -11.32 17.78 -8.09
N ALA A 205 -10.57 18.48 -8.95
CA ALA A 205 -9.69 19.57 -8.56
C ALA A 205 -10.45 20.78 -8.00
N THR A 206 -11.67 21.06 -8.50
CA THR A 206 -12.51 22.15 -8.00
C THR A 206 -13.41 21.76 -6.82
N GLY A 207 -13.34 20.51 -6.33
CA GLY A 207 -14.23 20.02 -5.28
C GLY A 207 -15.70 19.95 -5.69
N ALA A 208 -15.98 19.68 -6.97
CA ALA A 208 -17.34 19.42 -7.41
C ALA A 208 -17.84 18.09 -6.79
N TRP A 209 -19.14 18.01 -6.50
CA TRP A 209 -19.77 16.87 -5.83
C TRP A 209 -19.88 15.64 -6.75
N THR A 210 -18.77 14.92 -6.92
CA THR A 210 -18.67 13.72 -7.77
C THR A 210 -18.54 12.42 -6.98
N TYR A 211 -18.17 12.49 -5.70
CA TYR A 211 -17.94 11.31 -4.86
C TYR A 211 -19.24 10.79 -4.25
N ILE A 212 -19.29 9.49 -3.96
CA ILE A 212 -20.44 8.86 -3.32
C ILE A 212 -20.81 9.53 -1.97
N HIS A 213 -19.83 10.10 -1.27
CA HIS A 213 -20.04 10.81 -0.01
C HIS A 213 -20.90 12.07 -0.16
N ASP A 214 -20.94 12.67 -1.35
CA ASP A 214 -21.65 13.91 -1.66
C ASP A 214 -23.09 13.69 -2.12
N VAL A 215 -23.49 12.43 -2.37
CA VAL A 215 -24.84 12.09 -2.82
C VAL A 215 -25.86 12.54 -1.77
N ARG A 216 -26.88 13.28 -2.22
CA ARG A 216 -28.01 13.76 -1.42
C ARG A 216 -29.31 13.49 -2.16
N VAL A 217 -30.28 12.88 -1.49
CA VAL A 217 -31.62 12.59 -2.01
C VAL A 217 -32.70 13.15 -1.06
N PRO A 218 -33.90 13.51 -1.56
CA PRO A 218 -34.96 14.03 -0.71
C PRO A 218 -35.38 13.06 0.41
N GLY A 219 -35.59 13.56 1.62
CA GLY A 219 -36.04 12.75 2.76
C GLY A 219 -35.00 11.79 3.36
N MET A 220 -33.74 11.87 2.91
CA MET A 220 -32.63 11.02 3.32
C MET A 220 -32.39 11.07 4.84
N VAL A 221 -32.20 9.90 5.44
CA VAL A 221 -31.76 9.71 6.83
C VAL A 221 -30.40 9.01 6.86
N HIS A 222 -29.81 8.92 8.04
CA HIS A 222 -28.44 8.43 8.22
C HIS A 222 -28.41 7.14 9.02
N GLY A 223 -27.74 6.13 8.47
CA GLY A 223 -27.55 4.82 9.07
C GLY A 223 -26.12 4.60 9.56
N ARG A 224 -25.98 3.83 10.64
CA ARG A 224 -24.72 3.27 11.13
C ARG A 224 -24.92 1.80 11.49
N VAL A 225 -23.88 1.00 11.33
CA VAL A 225 -23.91 -0.43 11.65
C VAL A 225 -23.06 -0.72 12.87
N VAL A 226 -23.53 -1.62 13.74
CA VAL A 226 -22.77 -2.17 14.87
C VAL A 226 -22.29 -3.55 14.45
N ARG A 227 -20.98 -3.71 14.31
CA ARG A 227 -20.37 -4.94 13.78
C ARG A 227 -20.11 -5.98 14.89
N PRO A 228 -20.10 -7.29 14.57
CA PRO A 228 -19.72 -8.35 15.50
C PRO A 228 -18.28 -8.20 16.05
N PRO A 229 -17.93 -8.86 17.17
CA PRO A 229 -16.60 -8.77 17.80
C PRO A 229 -15.56 -9.71 17.18
N SER A 230 -15.68 -10.01 15.89
CA SER A 230 -14.80 -10.88 15.10
C SER A 230 -14.30 -10.17 13.82
N PRO A 231 -13.68 -8.99 13.93
CA PRO A 231 -13.36 -8.15 12.80
C PRO A 231 -12.49 -8.87 11.76
N GLY A 232 -13.00 -8.95 10.53
CA GLY A 232 -12.29 -9.53 9.40
C GLY A 232 -12.26 -11.06 9.39
N VAL A 233 -13.21 -11.75 10.04
CA VAL A 233 -13.27 -13.21 10.07
C VAL A 233 -14.67 -13.72 9.69
N ASP A 234 -14.84 -14.09 8.42
CA ASP A 234 -16.15 -14.52 7.90
C ASP A 234 -16.67 -15.83 8.51
N SER A 235 -15.76 -16.77 8.82
CA SER A 235 -16.11 -18.09 9.40
C SER A 235 -16.60 -18.02 10.85
N ALA A 236 -16.39 -16.90 11.53
CA ALA A 236 -16.85 -16.67 12.89
C ALA A 236 -18.33 -16.28 12.97
N LEU A 237 -18.88 -15.80 11.86
CA LEU A 237 -20.21 -15.18 11.77
C LEU A 237 -21.31 -16.23 11.65
N GLY A 238 -22.58 -15.79 11.64
CA GLY A 238 -23.74 -16.65 11.35
C GLY A 238 -24.40 -17.22 12.59
N GLY A 239 -24.87 -16.34 13.48
CA GLY A 239 -25.54 -16.67 14.74
C GLY A 239 -24.79 -16.22 15.99
N MET A 240 -23.91 -15.22 15.86
CA MET A 240 -23.20 -14.61 16.97
C MET A 240 -24.10 -13.73 17.84
N LEU A 241 -25.14 -13.11 17.28
CA LEU A 241 -25.97 -12.16 18.04
C LEU A 241 -26.77 -12.90 19.11
N ALA A 242 -26.62 -12.46 20.37
CA ALA A 242 -27.37 -13.00 21.50
C ALA A 242 -28.51 -12.08 21.93
N ALA A 243 -28.26 -10.77 22.02
CA ALA A 243 -29.27 -9.78 22.41
C ALA A 243 -28.91 -8.36 21.93
N VAL A 244 -29.93 -7.54 21.71
CA VAL A 244 -29.82 -6.09 21.46
C VAL A 244 -30.72 -5.38 22.46
N ASP A 245 -30.18 -4.44 23.23
CA ASP A 245 -30.94 -3.58 24.15
C ASP A 245 -31.24 -2.24 23.47
N GLU A 246 -32.35 -2.16 22.75
CA GLU A 246 -32.77 -0.95 22.03
C GLU A 246 -33.07 0.23 22.97
N ALA A 247 -33.48 -0.04 24.21
CA ALA A 247 -33.77 1.01 25.20
C ALA A 247 -32.52 1.81 25.56
N SER A 248 -31.31 1.23 25.40
CA SER A 248 -30.03 1.91 25.63
C SER A 248 -29.80 3.14 24.74
N VAL A 249 -30.54 3.28 23.64
CA VAL A 249 -30.44 4.41 22.71
C VAL A 249 -31.73 5.22 22.55
N ALA A 250 -32.80 4.88 23.27
CA ALA A 250 -34.11 5.53 23.12
C ALA A 250 -34.09 7.05 23.40
N GLY A 251 -33.11 7.54 24.17
CA GLY A 251 -32.92 8.97 24.46
C GLY A 251 -32.18 9.76 23.37
N ILE A 252 -31.75 9.14 22.27
CA ILE A 252 -31.05 9.82 21.18
C ILE A 252 -32.05 10.63 20.32
N PRO A 253 -31.86 11.95 20.15
CA PRO A 253 -32.77 12.77 19.35
C PRO A 253 -32.85 12.31 17.89
N GLY A 254 -34.06 12.26 17.34
CA GLY A 254 -34.28 11.90 15.93
C GLY A 254 -33.87 10.46 15.59
N LEU A 255 -33.78 9.56 16.58
CA LEU A 255 -33.66 8.12 16.34
C LEU A 255 -34.91 7.64 15.59
N VAL A 256 -34.72 6.99 14.45
CA VAL A 256 -35.78 6.46 13.59
C VAL A 256 -36.01 4.98 13.88
N ALA A 257 -34.95 4.17 13.92
CA ALA A 257 -35.06 2.73 14.15
C ALA A 257 -33.73 2.12 14.62
N VAL A 258 -33.82 1.03 15.38
CA VAL A 258 -32.79 0.00 15.48
C VAL A 258 -33.27 -1.19 14.64
N VAL A 259 -32.42 -1.70 13.75
CA VAL A 259 -32.76 -2.76 12.79
C VAL A 259 -31.86 -3.96 13.05
N THR A 260 -32.47 -5.11 13.27
CA THR A 260 -31.77 -6.37 13.55
C THR A 260 -32.23 -7.46 12.59
N VAL A 261 -31.31 -8.11 11.88
CA VAL A 261 -31.58 -9.26 10.99
C VAL A 261 -30.44 -10.27 11.11
N GLY A 262 -30.65 -11.38 11.81
CA GLY A 262 -29.55 -12.30 12.13
C GLY A 262 -28.48 -11.59 12.97
N ASP A 263 -27.24 -11.61 12.52
CA ASP A 263 -26.12 -10.88 13.12
C ASP A 263 -25.98 -9.44 12.61
N PHE A 264 -26.80 -9.01 11.65
CA PHE A 264 -26.81 -7.61 11.22
C PHE A 264 -27.53 -6.75 12.25
N VAL A 265 -26.83 -5.74 12.77
CA VAL A 265 -27.40 -4.72 13.66
C VAL A 265 -27.07 -3.34 13.10
N GLY A 266 -28.09 -2.52 12.86
CA GLY A 266 -27.93 -1.15 12.42
C GLY A 266 -28.86 -0.18 13.14
N VAL A 267 -28.50 1.09 13.13
CA VAL A 267 -29.29 2.20 13.69
C VAL A 267 -29.52 3.24 12.62
N VAL A 268 -30.69 3.86 12.62
CA VAL A 268 -31.07 4.91 11.68
C VAL A 268 -31.52 6.13 12.47
N ALA A 269 -31.03 7.31 12.11
CA ALA A 269 -31.43 8.58 12.70
C ALA A 269 -31.56 9.67 11.63
N GLU A 270 -32.30 10.74 11.93
CA GLU A 270 -32.47 11.88 11.02
C GLU A 270 -31.18 12.65 10.76
N ARG A 271 -30.24 12.61 11.70
CA ARG A 271 -28.93 13.28 11.62
C ARG A 271 -27.79 12.27 11.76
N GLU A 272 -26.69 12.52 11.05
CA GLU A 272 -25.54 11.63 10.98
C GLU A 272 -24.84 11.42 12.34
N GLU A 273 -24.63 12.49 13.08
CA GLU A 273 -24.03 12.49 14.40
C GLU A 273 -24.87 11.73 15.43
N ASN A 274 -26.20 11.75 15.28
CA ASN A 274 -27.11 11.02 16.17
C ASN A 274 -27.08 9.52 15.86
N ALA A 275 -27.02 9.13 14.59
CA ALA A 275 -26.80 7.74 14.20
C ALA A 275 -25.44 7.22 14.71
N ALA A 276 -24.39 8.04 14.62
CA ALA A 276 -23.06 7.71 15.16
C ALA A 276 -23.07 7.56 16.69
N GLU A 277 -23.76 8.46 17.40
CA GLU A 277 -23.94 8.37 18.85
C GLU A 277 -24.71 7.11 19.25
N ALA A 278 -25.83 6.83 18.57
CA ALA A 278 -26.65 5.65 18.82
C ALA A 278 -25.83 4.36 18.62
N ALA A 279 -25.09 4.24 17.51
CA ALA A 279 -24.27 3.05 17.24
C ALA A 279 -23.22 2.80 18.32
N ARG A 280 -22.64 3.86 18.91
CA ARG A 280 -21.64 3.74 19.99
C ARG A 280 -22.27 3.38 21.34
N ARG A 281 -23.49 3.85 21.62
CA ARG A 281 -24.20 3.62 22.89
C ARG A 281 -24.99 2.31 22.91
N LEU A 282 -25.41 1.82 21.75
CA LEU A 282 -26.24 0.62 21.64
C LEU A 282 -25.53 -0.57 22.31
N ARG A 283 -26.20 -1.13 23.31
CA ARG A 283 -25.70 -2.32 24.01
C ARG A 283 -26.10 -3.55 23.21
N VAL A 284 -25.09 -4.25 22.69
CA VAL A 284 -25.25 -5.48 21.93
C VAL A 284 -24.42 -6.59 22.59
N THR A 285 -25.08 -7.71 22.85
CA THR A 285 -24.44 -8.90 23.43
C THR A 285 -24.19 -9.91 22.32
N TRP A 286 -22.94 -10.30 22.18
CA TRP A 286 -22.49 -11.29 21.20
C TRP A 286 -22.02 -12.57 21.91
N ARG A 287 -22.19 -13.70 21.25
CA ARG A 287 -21.62 -14.98 21.67
C ARG A 287 -20.09 -14.95 21.46
N PRO A 288 -19.32 -15.62 22.34
CA PRO A 288 -17.89 -15.79 22.13
C PRO A 288 -17.65 -16.68 20.90
N TRP A 289 -16.49 -16.53 20.27
CA TRP A 289 -16.08 -17.34 19.13
C TRP A 289 -14.65 -17.86 19.32
N ALA A 290 -14.31 -18.95 18.64
CA ALA A 290 -13.00 -19.58 18.72
C ALA A 290 -11.96 -18.74 17.96
N GLY A 291 -10.92 -18.27 18.64
CA GLY A 291 -10.02 -17.27 18.06
C GLY A 291 -9.21 -17.71 16.84
N LEU A 292 -8.53 -16.74 16.21
CA LEU A 292 -7.63 -16.95 15.08
C LEU A 292 -6.29 -17.61 15.48
N PRO A 293 -5.63 -18.34 14.57
CA PRO A 293 -4.20 -18.62 14.68
C PRO A 293 -3.39 -17.30 14.56
N ASP A 294 -2.09 -17.35 14.88
CA ASP A 294 -1.23 -16.17 14.71
C ASP A 294 -1.01 -15.85 13.23
N LEU A 295 -1.66 -14.80 12.75
CA LEU A 295 -1.53 -14.30 11.38
C LEU A 295 -0.50 -13.17 11.23
N ASN A 296 0.12 -12.71 12.33
CA ASN A 296 1.24 -11.78 12.25
C ASN A 296 2.51 -12.49 11.75
N ARG A 297 2.58 -13.82 11.91
CA ARG A 297 3.62 -14.71 11.35
C ARG A 297 2.93 -15.84 10.58
N PRO A 298 2.42 -15.55 9.36
CA PRO A 298 1.41 -16.38 8.73
C PRO A 298 1.92 -17.75 8.24
N GLU A 299 3.23 -18.01 8.24
CA GLU A 299 3.79 -19.22 7.64
C GLU A 299 3.20 -20.51 8.21
N ALA A 300 3.21 -20.68 9.54
CA ALA A 300 2.69 -21.87 10.18
C ALA A 300 1.19 -22.04 9.91
N ALA A 301 0.42 -20.95 10.09
CA ALA A 301 -1.02 -20.96 9.84
C ALA A 301 -1.38 -21.35 8.39
N LEU A 302 -0.59 -20.91 7.41
CA LEU A 302 -0.77 -21.24 5.99
C LEU A 302 -0.40 -22.68 5.65
N ARG A 303 0.63 -23.23 6.30
CA ARG A 303 1.04 -24.64 6.13
C ARG A 303 0.06 -25.61 6.77
N ASP A 304 -0.51 -25.23 7.91
CA ASP A 304 -1.47 -26.05 8.66
C ASP A 304 -2.90 -25.97 8.08
N ASN A 305 -3.17 -25.00 7.21
CA ASN A 305 -4.49 -24.83 6.58
C ASN A 305 -4.79 -25.99 5.62
N PRO A 306 -5.98 -26.61 5.67
CA PRO A 306 -6.36 -27.67 4.74
C PRO A 306 -6.27 -27.22 3.29
N ALA A 307 -5.59 -27.99 2.44
CA ALA A 307 -5.35 -27.60 1.06
C ALA A 307 -5.41 -28.78 0.10
N THR A 308 -5.73 -28.51 -1.16
CA THR A 308 -5.63 -29.46 -2.27
C THR A 308 -4.50 -29.05 -3.20
N ALA A 309 -3.53 -29.94 -3.39
CA ALA A 309 -2.41 -29.69 -4.30
C ALA A 309 -2.87 -29.83 -5.76
N ARG A 310 -2.56 -28.81 -6.58
CA ARG A 310 -2.81 -28.77 -8.02
C ARG A 310 -1.49 -28.51 -8.75
N ARG A 311 -1.09 -29.48 -9.56
CA ARG A 311 0.12 -29.42 -10.39
C ARG A 311 -0.17 -28.61 -11.66
N LEU A 312 0.57 -27.52 -11.86
CA LEU A 312 0.41 -26.62 -13.01
C LEU A 312 1.44 -26.87 -14.11
N LEU A 313 2.65 -27.26 -13.71
CA LEU A 313 3.77 -27.57 -14.60
C LEU A 313 4.53 -28.76 -14.04
N ASP A 314 4.87 -29.72 -14.90
CA ASP A 314 5.77 -30.83 -14.60
C ASP A 314 6.61 -31.13 -15.84
N ARG A 315 7.91 -30.84 -15.77
CA ARG A 315 8.85 -30.89 -16.90
C ARG A 315 10.18 -31.46 -16.45
N GLY A 316 10.74 -32.37 -17.25
CA GLY A 316 12.04 -32.98 -16.97
C GLY A 316 11.98 -33.96 -15.78
N ASP A 317 13.13 -34.25 -15.19
CA ASP A 317 13.26 -35.13 -14.02
C ASP A 317 13.76 -34.31 -12.83
N VAL A 318 12.81 -33.69 -12.12
CA VAL A 318 13.08 -32.74 -11.03
C VAL A 318 13.81 -33.41 -9.86
N GLU A 319 13.40 -34.62 -9.44
CA GLU A 319 14.02 -35.31 -8.30
C GLU A 319 15.45 -35.73 -8.62
N ARG A 320 15.69 -36.26 -9.83
CA ARG A 320 17.06 -36.60 -10.26
C ARG A 320 17.92 -35.35 -10.34
N ALA A 321 17.41 -34.27 -10.93
CA ALA A 321 18.15 -33.02 -11.04
C ALA A 321 18.48 -32.39 -9.68
N LEU A 322 17.54 -32.41 -8.72
CA LEU A 322 17.80 -31.98 -7.33
C LEU A 322 18.86 -32.83 -6.65
N THR A 323 18.88 -34.15 -6.89
CA THR A 323 19.87 -35.07 -6.32
C THR A 323 21.28 -34.83 -6.86
N HIS A 324 21.40 -34.38 -8.11
CA HIS A 324 22.68 -34.15 -8.79
C HIS A 324 23.06 -32.67 -8.88
N ALA A 325 22.33 -31.76 -8.20
CA ALA A 325 22.68 -30.35 -8.16
C ALA A 325 24.02 -30.16 -7.44
N GLU A 326 24.94 -29.39 -8.02
CA GLU A 326 26.25 -29.11 -7.40
C GLU A 326 26.09 -28.24 -6.15
N ALA A 327 25.21 -27.24 -6.23
CA ALA A 327 24.85 -26.38 -5.11
C ALA A 327 23.34 -26.36 -4.93
N ARG A 328 22.85 -26.86 -3.80
CA ARG A 328 21.42 -26.83 -3.44
C ARG A 328 21.04 -25.52 -2.76
N LEU A 329 19.98 -24.88 -3.24
CA LEU A 329 19.46 -23.61 -2.75
C LEU A 329 17.96 -23.74 -2.41
N ASP A 330 17.59 -24.45 -1.35
CA ASP A 330 16.18 -24.48 -0.94
C ASP A 330 15.82 -23.17 -0.21
N ARG A 331 14.71 -22.53 -0.59
CA ARG A 331 14.27 -21.22 -0.09
C ARG A 331 12.78 -21.19 0.22
N THR A 332 12.44 -20.45 1.28
CA THR A 332 11.07 -20.07 1.62
C THR A 332 10.97 -18.56 1.60
N TYR A 333 9.89 -18.07 1.01
CA TYR A 333 9.53 -16.66 0.93
C TYR A 333 8.14 -16.45 1.55
N VAL A 334 7.98 -15.39 2.34
CA VAL A 334 6.76 -15.11 3.13
C VAL A 334 6.23 -13.72 2.82
N TRP A 335 4.94 -13.66 2.47
CA TRP A 335 4.19 -12.44 2.18
C TRP A 335 3.12 -12.20 3.24
N PRO A 336 3.01 -11.00 3.83
CA PRO A 336 2.09 -10.71 4.93
C PRO A 336 0.66 -10.44 4.43
N TYR A 337 -0.31 -10.45 5.35
CA TYR A 337 -1.64 -9.89 5.07
C TYR A 337 -1.54 -8.35 4.94
N GLN A 338 -2.23 -7.81 3.95
CA GLN A 338 -2.27 -6.37 3.67
C GLN A 338 -3.73 -5.91 3.49
N MET A 339 -4.00 -4.61 3.50
CA MET A 339 -5.35 -4.07 3.29
C MET A 339 -5.34 -3.03 2.18
N HIS A 340 -6.47 -2.80 1.53
CA HIS A 340 -6.54 -1.83 0.43
C HIS A 340 -6.26 -0.41 0.93
N GLY A 341 -6.70 -0.08 2.15
CA GLY A 341 -6.36 1.20 2.78
C GLY A 341 -6.93 2.37 1.98
N SER A 342 -8.21 2.34 1.65
CA SER A 342 -8.84 3.44 0.90
C SER A 342 -8.81 4.74 1.71
N ILE A 343 -8.48 5.89 1.11
CA ILE A 343 -8.26 7.15 1.85
C ILE A 343 -9.56 7.67 2.49
N GLY A 344 -10.68 7.56 1.78
CA GLY A 344 -12.01 7.79 2.34
C GLY A 344 -12.66 6.46 2.72
N PRO A 345 -13.31 6.34 3.89
CA PRO A 345 -14.11 5.16 4.24
C PRO A 345 -15.26 4.95 3.26
N SER A 346 -15.67 3.69 3.08
CA SER A 346 -16.76 3.33 2.17
C SER A 346 -18.09 4.00 2.57
N CYS A 347 -18.86 4.44 1.58
CA CYS A 347 -20.15 5.08 1.74
C CYS A 347 -21.11 4.61 0.64
N ALA A 348 -22.40 4.53 0.95
CA ALA A 348 -23.47 4.26 -0.02
C ALA A 348 -24.77 4.96 0.40
N VAL A 349 -25.65 5.16 -0.57
CA VAL A 349 -27.03 5.62 -0.34
C VAL A 349 -27.96 4.63 -1.02
N ALA A 350 -29.01 4.20 -0.33
CA ALA A 350 -30.03 3.33 -0.91
C ALA A 350 -31.42 3.93 -0.73
N GLU A 351 -32.26 3.77 -1.73
CA GLU A 351 -33.67 4.13 -1.71
C GLU A 351 -34.52 2.92 -2.10
N PHE A 352 -35.32 2.44 -1.15
CA PHE A 352 -36.25 1.34 -1.35
C PHE A 352 -37.67 1.88 -1.54
N ARG A 353 -38.31 1.56 -2.66
CA ARG A 353 -39.65 2.02 -3.01
C ARG A 353 -40.60 0.83 -3.06
N ARG A 354 -41.66 0.88 -2.26
CA ARG A 354 -42.76 -0.09 -2.35
C ARG A 354 -43.71 0.31 -3.46
N GLY A 355 -44.13 -0.65 -4.28
CA GLY A 355 -45.00 -0.39 -5.43
C GLY A 355 -46.05 -1.47 -5.63
N GLU A 356 -47.21 -1.09 -6.19
CA GLU A 356 -48.29 -2.04 -6.53
C GLU A 356 -47.86 -3.10 -7.54
N ARG A 357 -46.88 -2.78 -8.39
CA ARG A 357 -46.30 -3.66 -9.41
C ARG A 357 -45.02 -4.38 -8.95
N GLY A 358 -44.73 -4.34 -7.64
CA GLY A 358 -43.53 -4.88 -7.03
C GLY A 358 -42.62 -3.79 -6.46
N ASP A 359 -41.69 -4.20 -5.61
CA ASP A 359 -40.73 -3.29 -4.98
C ASP A 359 -39.60 -2.92 -5.95
N ASP A 360 -39.02 -1.73 -5.78
CA ASP A 360 -37.87 -1.23 -6.53
C ASP A 360 -36.77 -0.75 -5.57
N LEU A 361 -35.52 -0.97 -5.94
CA LEU A 361 -34.36 -0.49 -5.18
C LEU A 361 -33.40 0.29 -6.09
N VAL A 362 -33.02 1.48 -5.66
CA VAL A 362 -31.91 2.24 -6.26
C VAL A 362 -30.79 2.34 -5.22
N VAL A 363 -29.56 2.02 -5.61
CA VAL A 363 -28.38 2.16 -4.76
C VAL A 363 -27.31 2.97 -5.46
N TRP A 364 -26.94 4.10 -4.87
CA TRP A 364 -25.74 4.84 -5.24
C TRP A 364 -24.56 4.26 -4.47
N SER A 365 -23.51 3.85 -5.19
CA SER A 365 -22.38 3.11 -4.61
C SER A 365 -21.04 3.53 -5.21
N GLY A 366 -19.98 3.36 -4.42
CA GLY A 366 -18.58 3.43 -4.89
C GLY A 366 -18.03 2.09 -5.43
N THR A 367 -18.89 1.09 -5.62
CA THR A 367 -18.50 -0.27 -6.05
C THR A 367 -17.67 -0.28 -7.33
N GLN A 368 -16.74 -1.24 -7.40
CA GLN A 368 -16.00 -1.57 -8.61
C GLN A 368 -16.68 -2.63 -9.49
N ASN A 369 -17.76 -3.26 -9.00
CA ASN A 369 -18.49 -4.33 -9.68
C ASN A 369 -20.02 -4.12 -9.56
N PRO A 370 -20.60 -3.16 -10.29
CA PRO A 370 -22.01 -2.80 -10.15
C PRO A 370 -22.97 -3.97 -10.39
N HIS A 371 -22.77 -4.76 -11.45
CA HIS A 371 -23.64 -5.90 -11.76
C HIS A 371 -23.48 -7.04 -10.74
N GLY A 372 -22.27 -7.30 -10.23
CA GLY A 372 -22.08 -8.24 -9.13
C GLY A 372 -22.80 -7.80 -7.85
N LEU A 373 -22.72 -6.52 -7.51
CA LEU A 373 -23.45 -5.96 -6.37
C LEU A 373 -24.97 -6.06 -6.55
N GLN A 374 -25.49 -5.79 -7.75
CA GLN A 374 -26.91 -5.94 -8.08
C GLN A 374 -27.41 -7.36 -7.75
N SER A 375 -26.63 -8.37 -8.12
CA SER A 375 -26.92 -9.77 -7.85
C SER A 375 -26.85 -10.15 -6.38
N ASP A 376 -25.84 -9.67 -5.66
CA ASP A 376 -25.73 -9.88 -4.22
C ASP A 376 -26.91 -9.24 -3.48
N LEU A 377 -27.37 -8.06 -3.91
CA LEU A 377 -28.54 -7.39 -3.32
C LEU A 377 -29.86 -8.10 -3.66
N ALA A 378 -30.00 -8.64 -4.87
CA ALA A 378 -31.14 -9.47 -5.25
C ALA A 378 -31.27 -10.68 -4.33
N LEU A 379 -30.16 -11.39 -4.09
CA LEU A 379 -30.11 -12.51 -3.16
C LEU A 379 -30.38 -12.08 -1.71
N LEU A 380 -29.79 -10.96 -1.27
CA LEU A 380 -29.95 -10.44 0.09
C LEU A 380 -31.41 -10.09 0.41
N LEU A 381 -32.11 -9.49 -0.56
CA LEU A 381 -33.44 -8.92 -0.36
C LEU A 381 -34.57 -9.81 -0.89
N ASP A 382 -34.26 -10.95 -1.51
CA ASP A 382 -35.20 -11.82 -2.24
C ASP A 382 -35.97 -11.07 -3.33
N MET A 383 -35.25 -10.27 -4.12
CA MET A 383 -35.82 -9.42 -5.18
C MET A 383 -35.30 -9.82 -6.56
N PRO A 384 -36.10 -9.63 -7.63
CA PRO A 384 -35.59 -9.73 -8.99
C PRO A 384 -34.53 -8.66 -9.27
N GLU A 385 -33.45 -9.01 -9.96
CA GLU A 385 -32.35 -8.10 -10.25
C GLU A 385 -32.77 -6.92 -11.13
N GLU A 386 -33.70 -7.13 -12.05
CA GLU A 386 -34.22 -6.09 -12.94
C GLU A 386 -34.95 -4.96 -12.20
N ARG A 387 -35.33 -5.19 -10.93
CA ARG A 387 -35.93 -4.22 -10.00
C ARG A 387 -34.89 -3.50 -9.14
N ILE A 388 -33.61 -3.80 -9.31
CA ILE A 388 -32.49 -3.20 -8.59
C ILE A 388 -31.61 -2.43 -9.58
N ALA A 389 -31.44 -1.13 -9.35
CA ALA A 389 -30.52 -0.29 -10.11
C ALA A 389 -29.33 0.11 -9.23
N ILE A 390 -28.12 -0.14 -9.72
CA ILE A 390 -26.88 0.34 -9.09
C ILE A 390 -26.35 1.50 -9.91
N GLU A 391 -26.17 2.65 -9.26
CA GLU A 391 -25.58 3.84 -9.83
C GLU A 391 -24.19 4.08 -9.24
N ARG A 392 -23.17 3.91 -10.07
CA ARG A 392 -21.80 4.05 -9.62
C ARG A 392 -21.37 5.53 -9.58
N HIS A 393 -20.83 5.95 -8.44
CA HIS A 393 -20.17 7.24 -8.23
C HIS A 393 -18.67 7.08 -7.96
N GLU A 394 -17.92 8.18 -8.03
CA GLU A 394 -16.49 8.16 -7.69
C GLU A 394 -16.29 7.70 -6.23
N ALA A 395 -15.31 6.82 -6.02
CA ALA A 395 -14.89 6.32 -4.72
C ALA A 395 -13.51 6.88 -4.34
N ALA A 396 -13.22 6.98 -3.04
CA ALA A 396 -11.97 7.52 -2.51
C ALA A 396 -10.84 6.47 -2.47
N GLY A 397 -10.67 5.75 -3.59
CA GLY A 397 -9.80 4.58 -3.74
C GLY A 397 -10.56 3.26 -3.53
N CYS A 398 -10.05 2.20 -4.16
CA CYS A 398 -10.52 0.83 -3.93
C CYS A 398 -9.37 -0.18 -4.03
N TYR A 399 -8.47 -0.03 -5.01
CA TYR A 399 -7.27 -0.86 -5.21
C TYR A 399 -7.54 -2.37 -5.25
N GLY A 400 -8.76 -2.76 -5.64
CA GLY A 400 -9.35 -4.07 -5.38
C GLY A 400 -10.70 -3.94 -4.69
N ARG A 401 -11.24 -5.05 -4.17
CA ARG A 401 -12.56 -5.04 -3.50
C ARG A 401 -12.43 -4.71 -2.01
N ASN A 402 -12.71 -3.45 -1.67
CA ASN A 402 -12.86 -2.94 -0.30
C ASN A 402 -14.32 -3.08 0.20
N CYS A 403 -14.71 -2.34 1.24
CA CYS A 403 -16.06 -2.38 1.83
C CYS A 403 -17.17 -1.68 1.00
N ALA A 404 -16.92 -1.22 -0.23
CA ALA A 404 -17.92 -0.51 -1.02
C ALA A 404 -19.21 -1.33 -1.25
N ASP A 405 -19.08 -2.64 -1.45
CA ASP A 405 -20.22 -3.55 -1.62
C ASP A 405 -20.92 -3.82 -0.27
N ASP A 406 -20.13 -3.97 0.79
CA ASP A 406 -20.62 -4.24 2.16
C ASP A 406 -21.49 -3.08 2.67
N VAL A 407 -21.03 -1.83 2.51
CA VAL A 407 -21.78 -0.64 2.95
C VAL A 407 -23.01 -0.38 2.08
N ALA A 408 -22.99 -0.78 0.81
CA ALA A 408 -24.14 -0.70 -0.08
C ALA A 408 -25.26 -1.65 0.36
N ALA A 409 -24.89 -2.88 0.77
CA ALA A 409 -25.83 -3.83 1.34
C ALA A 409 -26.36 -3.38 2.70
N ASP A 410 -25.52 -2.78 3.55
CA ASP A 410 -25.97 -2.17 4.81
C ASP A 410 -27.02 -1.08 4.55
N ALA A 411 -26.77 -0.17 3.59
CA ALA A 411 -27.72 0.88 3.23
C ALA A 411 -29.04 0.32 2.69
N ALA A 412 -28.99 -0.71 1.84
CA ALA A 412 -30.18 -1.34 1.28
C ALA A 412 -31.07 -2.00 2.34
N LEU A 413 -30.47 -2.73 3.30
CA LEU A 413 -31.21 -3.33 4.41
C LEU A 413 -31.90 -2.28 5.28
N LEU A 414 -31.19 -1.20 5.62
CA LEU A 414 -31.74 -0.13 6.44
C LEU A 414 -32.84 0.64 5.68
N ALA A 415 -32.63 0.96 4.41
CA ALA A 415 -33.63 1.65 3.58
C ALA A 415 -34.92 0.84 3.44
N ARG A 416 -34.82 -0.48 3.23
CA ARG A 416 -35.99 -1.37 3.22
C ARG A 416 -36.74 -1.37 4.55
N ALA A 417 -36.01 -1.37 5.67
CA ALA A 417 -36.60 -1.42 7.00
C ALA A 417 -37.37 -0.14 7.34
N VAL A 418 -36.85 1.04 6.98
CA VAL A 418 -37.48 2.33 7.35
C VAL A 418 -38.36 2.94 6.25
N GLY A 419 -38.32 2.42 5.02
CA GLY A 419 -39.10 2.95 3.89
C GLY A 419 -38.72 4.39 3.49
N ARG A 420 -37.49 4.79 3.78
CA ARG A 420 -36.91 6.12 3.47
C ARG A 420 -35.52 5.90 2.86
N PRO A 421 -35.00 6.85 2.06
CA PRO A 421 -33.62 6.76 1.62
C PRO A 421 -32.65 6.80 2.79
N VAL A 422 -31.67 5.90 2.83
CA VAL A 422 -30.68 5.81 3.92
C VAL A 422 -29.28 5.96 3.35
N ARG A 423 -28.50 6.89 3.92
CA ARG A 423 -27.06 6.99 3.71
C ARG A 423 -26.32 6.26 4.81
N VAL A 424 -25.42 5.35 4.44
CA VAL A 424 -24.50 4.68 5.37
C VAL A 424 -23.07 5.00 4.97
N GLN A 425 -22.26 5.38 5.96
CA GLN A 425 -20.81 5.53 5.81
C GLN A 425 -20.13 4.80 6.96
N LEU A 426 -19.08 4.05 6.65
CA LEU A 426 -18.26 3.37 7.67
C LEU A 426 -17.35 4.37 8.38
N THR A 427 -17.00 4.08 9.63
CA THR A 427 -15.88 4.77 10.28
C THR A 427 -14.54 4.24 9.75
N ARG A 428 -13.44 4.95 9.99
CA ARG A 428 -12.09 4.45 9.63
C ARG A 428 -11.81 3.10 10.29
N GLU A 429 -12.17 2.96 11.57
CA GLU A 429 -12.01 1.74 12.34
C GLU A 429 -12.80 0.59 11.75
N GLN A 430 -14.02 0.85 11.28
CA GLN A 430 -14.84 -0.16 10.62
C GLN A 430 -14.30 -0.54 9.24
N GLU A 431 -13.86 0.42 8.43
CA GLU A 431 -13.25 0.17 7.12
C GLU A 431 -12.02 -0.74 7.28
N HIS A 432 -11.03 -0.34 8.09
CA HIS A 432 -9.82 -1.14 8.28
C HIS A 432 -10.10 -2.48 8.96
N ALA A 433 -11.05 -2.56 9.89
CA ALA A 433 -11.41 -3.83 10.53
C ALA A 433 -12.05 -4.81 9.55
N TRP A 434 -12.95 -4.35 8.67
CA TRP A 434 -13.85 -5.22 7.90
C TRP A 434 -13.58 -5.29 6.40
N GLU A 435 -12.75 -4.40 5.84
CA GLU A 435 -12.39 -4.54 4.43
C GLU A 435 -11.74 -5.90 4.20
N PRO A 436 -12.09 -6.62 3.13
CA PRO A 436 -11.38 -7.85 2.82
C PRO A 436 -9.89 -7.57 2.64
N LYS A 437 -9.02 -8.43 3.20
CA LYS A 437 -7.56 -8.26 3.15
C LYS A 437 -6.98 -8.79 1.84
N GLY A 438 -5.84 -8.27 1.42
CA GLY A 438 -4.91 -8.98 0.55
C GLY A 438 -4.32 -10.16 1.32
N ALA A 439 -4.50 -11.38 0.81
CA ALA A 439 -4.12 -12.59 1.52
C ALA A 439 -2.59 -12.73 1.65
N ALA A 440 -2.15 -13.25 2.80
CA ALA A 440 -0.78 -13.70 3.00
C ALA A 440 -0.43 -14.90 2.11
N GLN A 441 0.85 -15.16 1.90
CA GLN A 441 1.32 -16.24 1.05
C GLN A 441 2.65 -16.82 1.53
N VAL A 442 2.81 -18.14 1.38
CA VAL A 442 4.10 -18.82 1.52
C VAL A 442 4.47 -19.42 0.18
N MET A 443 5.68 -19.15 -0.27
CA MET A 443 6.25 -19.74 -1.48
C MET A 443 7.55 -20.49 -1.13
N ASP A 444 7.61 -21.75 -1.51
CA ASP A 444 8.81 -22.59 -1.37
C ASP A 444 9.42 -22.82 -2.76
N VAL A 445 10.74 -22.70 -2.86
CA VAL A 445 11.51 -23.06 -4.06
C VAL A 445 12.58 -24.07 -3.63
N ARG A 446 12.55 -25.27 -4.20
CA ARG A 446 13.65 -26.23 -4.14
C ARG A 446 14.37 -26.24 -5.47
N GLY A 447 15.69 -26.20 -5.43
CA GLY A 447 16.48 -26.11 -6.65
C GLY A 447 17.95 -25.92 -6.35
N GLY A 448 18.69 -25.46 -7.37
CA GLY A 448 20.13 -25.29 -7.25
C GLY A 448 20.81 -25.00 -8.57
N LEU A 449 22.13 -25.01 -8.54
CA LEU A 449 22.98 -24.92 -9.73
C LEU A 449 23.44 -26.30 -10.21
N ASP A 450 23.56 -26.44 -11.53
CA ASP A 450 24.29 -27.53 -12.18
C ASP A 450 25.80 -27.22 -12.26
N ALA A 451 26.57 -28.13 -12.84
CA ALA A 451 28.03 -28.05 -12.94
C ALA A 451 28.52 -26.90 -13.85
N GLU A 452 27.65 -26.40 -14.73
CA GLU A 452 27.93 -25.30 -15.65
C GLU A 452 27.47 -23.95 -15.07
N GLY A 453 26.97 -23.93 -13.84
CA GLY A 453 26.43 -22.74 -13.18
C GLY A 453 25.07 -22.31 -13.71
N GLY A 454 24.34 -23.19 -14.41
CA GLY A 454 22.93 -23.00 -14.79
C GLY A 454 21.96 -23.59 -13.76
N PRO A 455 20.63 -23.35 -13.90
CA PRO A 455 19.65 -23.91 -12.98
C PRO A 455 19.49 -25.43 -13.18
N ALA A 456 19.87 -26.23 -12.18
CA ALA A 456 19.70 -27.68 -12.22
C ALA A 456 18.20 -28.09 -12.20
N ALA A 457 17.45 -27.53 -11.26
CA ALA A 457 16.03 -27.78 -11.06
C ALA A 457 15.32 -26.55 -10.48
N TYR A 458 14.03 -26.43 -10.77
CA TYR A 458 13.14 -25.42 -10.22
C TYR A 458 11.82 -26.06 -9.78
N ASP A 459 11.70 -26.36 -8.49
CA ASP A 459 10.50 -26.95 -7.90
C ASP A 459 9.84 -25.95 -6.95
N PHE A 460 8.74 -25.36 -7.43
CA PHE A 460 8.03 -24.29 -6.76
C PHE A 460 6.70 -24.77 -6.19
N GLU A 461 6.46 -24.43 -4.93
CA GLU A 461 5.17 -24.59 -4.29
C GLU A 461 4.67 -23.26 -3.74
N THR A 462 3.36 -23.00 -3.86
CA THR A 462 2.74 -21.81 -3.28
C THR A 462 1.45 -22.13 -2.53
N ARG A 463 1.29 -21.46 -1.38
CA ARG A 463 0.15 -21.55 -0.46
C ARG A 463 -0.50 -20.18 -0.32
N TYR A 464 -1.57 -19.97 -1.06
CA TYR A 464 -2.32 -18.72 -1.11
C TYR A 464 -3.79 -18.97 -0.76
N PRO A 465 -4.29 -18.50 0.39
CA PRO A 465 -5.68 -18.62 0.76
C PRO A 465 -6.61 -17.93 -0.23
N SER A 466 -7.77 -18.54 -0.41
CA SER A 466 -8.80 -18.00 -1.29
C SER A 466 -9.23 -16.60 -0.87
N ASN A 467 -9.57 -15.77 -1.85
CA ASN A 467 -9.85 -14.34 -1.70
C ASN A 467 -11.18 -13.95 -2.38
N GLY A 468 -12.21 -14.76 -2.13
CA GLY A 468 -13.57 -14.56 -2.65
C GLY A 468 -14.58 -14.25 -1.55
N ALA A 469 -14.24 -13.36 -0.60
CA ALA A 469 -15.17 -12.97 0.46
C ALA A 469 -16.53 -12.57 -0.13
N PRO A 470 -17.68 -13.03 0.38
CA PRO A 470 -18.97 -12.56 -0.08
C PRO A 470 -19.27 -11.16 0.48
N THR A 471 -20.30 -10.50 -0.06
CA THR A 471 -20.83 -9.26 0.55
C THR A 471 -21.29 -9.56 1.98
N LEU A 472 -20.75 -8.81 2.96
CA LEU A 472 -20.78 -9.15 4.39
C LEU A 472 -22.22 -9.33 4.91
N ALA A 473 -23.13 -8.48 4.47
CA ALA A 473 -24.53 -8.54 4.86
C ALA A 473 -25.19 -9.90 4.53
N LEU A 474 -24.79 -10.59 3.45
CA LEU A 474 -25.31 -11.91 3.10
C LEU A 474 -25.01 -12.94 4.19
N ILE A 475 -23.81 -12.89 4.79
CA ILE A 475 -23.46 -13.77 5.91
C ILE A 475 -24.19 -13.32 7.17
N LEU A 476 -24.17 -12.01 7.47
CA LEU A 476 -24.76 -11.48 8.70
C LEU A 476 -26.26 -11.78 8.80
N THR A 477 -27.01 -11.72 7.69
CA THR A 477 -28.44 -12.05 7.69
C THR A 477 -28.73 -13.55 7.56
N GLY A 478 -27.71 -14.40 7.44
CA GLY A 478 -27.85 -15.84 7.23
C GLY A 478 -28.32 -16.25 5.83
N LYS A 479 -28.28 -15.35 4.85
CA LYS A 479 -28.62 -15.65 3.43
C LYS A 479 -27.58 -16.54 2.78
N VAL A 480 -26.33 -16.35 3.17
CA VAL A 480 -25.20 -17.21 2.80
C VAL A 480 -24.61 -17.78 4.08
N ALA A 481 -24.34 -19.09 4.08
CA ALA A 481 -23.69 -19.72 5.22
C ALA A 481 -22.26 -19.18 5.37
N PRO A 482 -21.74 -19.01 6.61
CA PRO A 482 -20.37 -18.56 6.92
C PRO A 482 -19.33 -19.65 6.62
N ARG A 483 -19.37 -20.24 5.42
CA ARG A 483 -18.48 -21.34 5.02
C ARG A 483 -17.32 -20.80 4.18
N PRO A 484 -16.06 -21.00 4.60
CA PRO A 484 -14.89 -20.67 3.80
C PRO A 484 -14.91 -21.42 2.46
N ALA A 485 -15.07 -20.68 1.36
CA ALA A 485 -15.05 -21.24 0.01
C ALA A 485 -13.62 -21.28 -0.55
N VAL A 486 -13.32 -22.34 -1.31
CA VAL A 486 -12.02 -22.52 -1.98
C VAL A 486 -12.12 -22.08 -3.44
N TYR A 487 -11.22 -21.21 -3.88
CA TYR A 487 -11.08 -20.72 -5.23
C TYR A 487 -9.63 -20.91 -5.73
N PRO A 488 -9.41 -21.26 -7.01
CA PRO A 488 -8.08 -21.43 -7.57
C PRO A 488 -7.42 -20.06 -7.84
N MET A 489 -6.91 -19.43 -6.79
CA MET A 489 -6.41 -18.03 -6.85
C MET A 489 -4.91 -17.89 -6.63
N GLY A 490 -4.20 -18.96 -6.23
CA GLY A 490 -2.75 -18.96 -6.03
C GLY A 490 -1.93 -19.08 -7.32
N ASP A 491 -2.57 -19.25 -8.48
CA ASP A 491 -1.92 -19.58 -9.75
C ASP A 491 -1.55 -18.37 -10.64
N ARG A 492 -1.83 -17.14 -10.20
CA ARG A 492 -1.47 -15.91 -10.94
C ARG A 492 0.05 -15.78 -11.03
N THR A 493 0.60 -15.78 -12.24
CA THR A 493 2.06 -15.71 -12.46
C THR A 493 2.83 -16.77 -11.64
N ALA A 494 2.23 -17.94 -11.35
CA ALA A 494 2.88 -19.00 -10.57
C ALA A 494 3.89 -19.83 -11.40
N VAL A 495 3.77 -19.79 -12.73
CA VAL A 495 4.78 -20.34 -13.64
C VAL A 495 5.79 -19.22 -13.92
N PRO A 496 7.09 -19.42 -13.59
CA PRO A 496 8.10 -18.39 -13.81
C PRO A 496 8.31 -18.14 -15.32
N PRO A 497 8.73 -16.93 -15.72
CA PRO A 497 8.95 -16.60 -17.12
C PRO A 497 10.23 -17.21 -17.71
N TYR A 498 11.00 -17.97 -16.92
CA TYR A 498 12.29 -18.52 -17.32
C TYR A 498 12.21 -19.98 -17.77
N ALA A 499 13.02 -20.31 -18.77
CA ALA A 499 13.14 -21.65 -19.33
C ALA A 499 14.00 -22.55 -18.43
N PHE A 500 13.40 -23.08 -17.38
CA PHE A 500 13.99 -24.16 -16.57
C PHE A 500 13.81 -25.52 -17.25
N GLY A 501 14.92 -26.28 -17.37
CA GLY A 501 14.92 -27.61 -18.01
C GLY A 501 14.19 -28.67 -17.19
N ASN A 502 14.42 -28.69 -15.87
CA ASN A 502 13.70 -29.53 -14.91
C ASN A 502 12.86 -28.60 -14.00
N ALA A 503 11.55 -28.59 -14.19
CA ALA A 503 10.68 -27.61 -13.56
C ALA A 503 9.36 -28.23 -13.09
N ARG A 504 8.94 -27.86 -11.89
CA ARG A 504 7.70 -28.33 -11.27
C ARG A 504 7.05 -27.19 -10.52
N VAL A 505 5.75 -26.99 -10.73
CA VAL A 505 4.98 -25.89 -10.13
C VAL A 505 3.70 -26.46 -9.53
N THR A 506 3.55 -26.33 -8.22
CA THR A 506 2.39 -26.81 -7.47
C THR A 506 1.73 -25.67 -6.70
N VAL A 507 0.42 -25.50 -6.88
CA VAL A 507 -0.39 -24.57 -6.07
C VAL A 507 -1.19 -25.38 -5.07
N HIS A 508 -1.32 -24.88 -3.85
CA HIS A 508 -2.14 -25.47 -2.80
C HIS A 508 -3.40 -24.63 -2.62
N ASP A 509 -4.50 -25.06 -3.27
CA ASP A 509 -5.78 -24.37 -3.21
C ASP A 509 -6.43 -24.61 -1.84
N MET A 510 -6.74 -23.53 -1.11
CA MET A 510 -7.13 -23.60 0.31
C MET A 510 -8.16 -22.52 0.70
N PRO A 511 -8.99 -22.74 1.74
CA PRO A 511 -10.00 -21.78 2.17
C PRO A 511 -9.37 -20.51 2.78
N PRO A 512 -10.09 -19.38 2.82
CA PRO A 512 -9.63 -18.19 3.54
C PRO A 512 -9.47 -18.47 5.05
N ILE A 513 -8.45 -17.86 5.66
CA ILE A 513 -8.29 -17.82 7.12
C ILE A 513 -8.85 -16.50 7.67
N ALA A 514 -8.39 -15.37 7.13
CA ALA A 514 -9.00 -14.06 7.31
C ALA A 514 -9.90 -13.71 6.10
N ARG A 515 -10.88 -12.82 6.30
CA ARG A 515 -11.70 -12.24 5.23
C ARG A 515 -10.78 -11.60 4.20
N ALA A 516 -10.78 -12.12 2.97
CA ALA A 516 -9.85 -11.71 1.93
C ALA A 516 -10.53 -11.46 0.58
N SER A 517 -10.02 -10.48 -0.17
CA SER A 517 -10.43 -10.25 -1.56
C SER A 517 -9.24 -9.85 -2.43
N TRP A 518 -9.47 -9.75 -3.75
CA TRP A 518 -8.43 -9.29 -4.66
C TRP A 518 -8.01 -7.87 -4.28
N MET A 519 -6.73 -7.75 -3.98
CA MET A 519 -5.99 -6.51 -3.76
C MET A 519 -4.95 -6.41 -4.87
N ARG A 520 -4.70 -5.19 -5.36
CA ARG A 520 -3.91 -4.94 -6.57
C ARG A 520 -2.68 -5.85 -6.69
N GLY A 521 -2.61 -6.66 -7.75
CA GLY A 521 -1.56 -7.66 -8.04
C GLY A 521 -1.85 -9.09 -7.55
N VAL A 522 -2.73 -9.29 -6.57
CA VAL A 522 -3.19 -10.60 -6.07
C VAL A 522 -2.00 -11.52 -5.73
N SER A 523 -2.01 -12.80 -6.13
CA SER A 523 -0.91 -13.74 -5.91
C SER A 523 0.26 -13.56 -6.90
N ALA A 524 0.13 -12.70 -7.93
CA ALA A 524 1.22 -12.44 -8.87
C ALA A 524 2.39 -11.71 -8.22
N LEU A 525 2.12 -10.71 -7.37
CA LEU A 525 3.15 -9.98 -6.62
C LEU A 525 3.99 -10.92 -5.73
N PRO A 526 3.38 -11.74 -4.84
CA PRO A 526 4.13 -12.71 -4.04
C PRO A 526 4.83 -13.81 -4.87
N ASN A 527 4.18 -14.37 -5.90
CA ASN A 527 4.80 -15.37 -6.76
C ASN A 527 6.06 -14.81 -7.46
N THR A 528 5.95 -13.60 -8.02
CA THR A 528 7.10 -12.90 -8.61
C THR A 528 8.16 -12.56 -7.58
N PHE A 529 7.80 -12.17 -6.36
CA PHE A 529 8.78 -11.95 -5.29
C PHE A 529 9.68 -13.18 -5.09
N ALA A 530 9.11 -14.38 -5.02
CA ALA A 530 9.89 -15.62 -4.94
C ALA A 530 10.69 -15.89 -6.22
N HIS A 531 10.06 -15.83 -7.40
CA HIS A 531 10.73 -16.13 -8.68
C HIS A 531 11.95 -15.24 -8.92
N GLU A 532 11.76 -13.92 -8.78
CA GLU A 532 12.78 -12.92 -9.09
C GLU A 532 13.85 -12.79 -8.01
N SER A 533 13.54 -13.07 -6.75
CA SER A 533 14.57 -13.16 -5.72
C SER A 533 15.39 -14.44 -5.89
N TYR A 534 14.75 -15.56 -6.24
CA TYR A 534 15.41 -16.84 -6.39
C TYR A 534 16.38 -16.87 -7.57
N ILE A 535 15.98 -16.38 -8.74
CA ILE A 535 16.88 -16.33 -9.90
C ILE A 535 18.07 -15.38 -9.67
N ASP A 536 17.89 -14.34 -8.85
CA ASP A 536 18.98 -13.46 -8.42
C ASP A 536 19.99 -14.17 -7.50
N GLU A 537 19.49 -15.01 -6.59
CA GLU A 537 20.33 -15.87 -5.76
C GLU A 537 21.09 -16.90 -6.58
N LEU A 538 20.47 -17.49 -7.61
CA LEU A 538 21.16 -18.38 -8.54
C LEU A 538 22.27 -17.63 -9.31
N ALA A 539 21.97 -16.43 -9.82
CA ALA A 539 22.96 -15.60 -10.53
C ALA A 539 24.18 -15.29 -9.65
N THR A 540 23.92 -14.91 -8.39
CA THR A 540 24.98 -14.65 -7.41
C THR A 540 25.80 -15.90 -7.13
N ALA A 541 25.15 -17.05 -6.90
CA ALA A 541 25.84 -18.31 -6.63
C ALA A 541 26.66 -18.80 -7.83
N ALA A 542 26.22 -18.49 -9.05
CA ALA A 542 26.93 -18.79 -10.29
C ALA A 542 28.04 -17.77 -10.61
N GLY A 543 28.15 -16.68 -9.85
CA GLY A 543 29.10 -15.59 -10.11
C GLY A 543 28.83 -14.85 -11.43
N VAL A 544 27.56 -14.70 -11.80
CA VAL A 544 27.11 -14.05 -13.05
C VAL A 544 26.27 -12.82 -12.71
N ASP A 545 26.37 -11.79 -13.54
CA ASP A 545 25.50 -10.63 -13.44
C ASP A 545 24.00 -11.00 -13.45
N PRO A 546 23.19 -10.47 -12.52
CA PRO A 546 21.80 -10.87 -12.36
C PRO A 546 20.92 -10.59 -13.60
N ILE A 547 21.23 -9.56 -14.39
CA ILE A 547 20.50 -9.28 -15.64
C ILE A 547 20.96 -10.25 -16.74
N ALA A 548 22.28 -10.41 -16.91
CA ALA A 548 22.85 -11.34 -17.87
C ALA A 548 22.39 -12.78 -17.63
N TYR A 549 22.29 -13.21 -16.37
CA TYR A 549 21.82 -14.53 -16.00
C TYR A 549 20.35 -14.74 -16.40
N ARG A 550 19.46 -13.79 -16.09
CA ARG A 550 18.05 -13.82 -16.51
C ARG A 550 17.90 -13.92 -18.03
N LEU A 551 18.68 -13.13 -18.78
CA LEU A 551 18.65 -13.11 -20.25
C LEU A 551 19.05 -14.45 -20.90
N ARG A 552 19.84 -15.31 -20.22
CA ARG A 552 20.15 -16.66 -20.71
C ARG A 552 18.93 -17.58 -20.73
N TYR A 553 17.99 -17.36 -19.81
CA TYR A 553 16.83 -18.22 -19.59
C TYR A 553 15.50 -17.55 -19.94
N LEU A 554 15.50 -16.35 -20.49
CA LEU A 554 14.28 -15.62 -20.85
C LEU A 554 14.01 -15.77 -22.36
N PRO A 555 13.12 -16.69 -22.78
CA PRO A 555 12.94 -17.02 -24.20
C PRO A 555 12.13 -15.99 -24.99
N ASP A 556 11.37 -15.13 -24.30
CA ASP A 556 10.54 -14.10 -24.93
C ASP A 556 11.40 -12.91 -25.38
N PRO A 557 11.53 -12.65 -26.70
CA PRO A 557 12.36 -11.56 -27.20
C PRO A 557 11.83 -10.18 -26.77
N ARG A 558 10.51 -10.00 -26.66
CA ARG A 558 9.90 -8.73 -26.23
C ARG A 558 10.22 -8.45 -24.76
N ALA A 559 10.19 -9.50 -23.94
CA ALA A 559 10.64 -9.42 -22.56
C ALA A 559 12.15 -9.08 -22.47
N ALA A 560 12.99 -9.78 -23.25
CA ALA A 560 14.43 -9.55 -23.27
C ALA A 560 14.78 -8.11 -23.70
N ASP A 561 14.07 -7.55 -24.68
CA ASP A 561 14.26 -6.18 -25.14
C ASP A 561 13.86 -5.15 -24.07
N LEU A 562 12.74 -5.38 -23.36
CA LEU A 562 12.36 -4.56 -22.21
C LEU A 562 13.44 -4.59 -21.12
N VAL A 563 13.94 -5.79 -20.77
CA VAL A 563 15.00 -5.96 -19.77
C VAL A 563 16.25 -5.15 -20.14
N ARG A 564 16.70 -5.26 -21.39
CA ARG A 564 17.87 -4.50 -21.89
C ARG A 564 17.62 -2.98 -21.84
N ALA A 565 16.46 -2.52 -22.32
CA ALA A 565 16.13 -1.11 -22.36
C ALA A 565 16.03 -0.48 -20.95
N VAL A 566 15.51 -1.21 -19.97
CA VAL A 566 15.49 -0.76 -18.57
C VAL A 566 16.89 -0.74 -17.96
N ALA A 567 17.70 -1.76 -18.20
CA ALA A 567 19.08 -1.81 -17.74
C ALA A 567 19.91 -0.63 -18.30
N GLU A 568 19.75 -0.33 -19.59
CA GLU A 568 20.38 0.81 -20.25
C GLU A 568 19.92 2.14 -19.63
N ARG A 569 18.60 2.35 -19.50
CA ARG A 569 18.06 3.58 -18.90
C ARG A 569 18.51 3.79 -17.45
N ALA A 570 18.66 2.70 -16.70
CA ALA A 570 19.14 2.73 -15.32
C ALA A 570 20.66 2.92 -15.21
N ALA A 571 21.39 2.90 -16.33
CA ALA A 571 22.85 2.82 -16.36
C ALA A 571 23.34 1.67 -15.46
N TRP A 572 22.78 0.48 -15.67
CA TRP A 572 23.17 -0.73 -14.95
C TRP A 572 24.65 -1.04 -15.17
N VAL A 573 25.38 -1.26 -14.09
CA VAL A 573 26.78 -1.68 -14.13
C VAL A 573 26.82 -3.16 -13.75
N PRO A 574 27.27 -4.04 -14.65
CA PRO A 574 27.31 -5.46 -14.35
C PRO A 574 28.15 -5.79 -13.12
N HIS A 575 27.64 -6.68 -12.26
CA HIS A 575 28.32 -7.10 -11.04
C HIS A 575 28.01 -8.55 -10.67
N THR A 576 28.87 -9.20 -9.92
CA THR A 576 28.73 -10.64 -9.58
C THR A 576 28.56 -10.92 -8.09
N GLY A 577 28.59 -9.88 -7.26
CA GLY A 577 28.42 -9.97 -5.82
C GLY A 577 27.91 -8.66 -5.22
N PRO A 578 27.59 -8.66 -3.91
CA PRO A 578 27.11 -7.47 -3.20
C PRO A 578 28.23 -6.47 -2.90
N GLY A 579 27.85 -5.25 -2.51
CA GLY A 579 28.73 -4.17 -2.06
C GLY A 579 29.17 -3.23 -3.18
N THR A 580 28.44 -3.17 -4.28
CA THR A 580 28.87 -2.52 -5.53
C THR A 580 28.78 -0.99 -5.49
N HIS A 581 27.88 -0.44 -4.68
CA HIS A 581 27.63 1.01 -4.60
C HIS A 581 28.25 1.69 -3.37
N GLY A 582 29.09 0.98 -2.61
CA GLY A 582 29.85 1.53 -1.48
C GLY A 582 28.99 1.93 -0.27
N GLY A 583 29.54 2.79 0.59
CA GLY A 583 28.86 3.30 1.78
C GLY A 583 29.42 4.64 2.26
N SER A 584 28.57 5.42 2.93
CA SER A 584 28.92 6.71 3.53
C SER A 584 28.53 6.70 5.00
N GLY A 585 29.52 6.72 5.90
CA GLY A 585 29.30 6.61 7.33
C GLY A 585 28.58 5.31 7.69
N ASP A 586 27.33 5.43 8.17
CA ASP A 586 26.47 4.30 8.54
C ASP A 586 25.46 3.90 7.45
N ILE A 587 25.49 4.55 6.28
CA ILE A 587 24.60 4.25 5.16
C ILE A 587 25.32 3.37 4.14
N LEU A 588 24.67 2.27 3.75
CA LEU A 588 25.06 1.42 2.63
C LEU A 588 24.13 1.69 1.46
N TYR A 589 24.67 1.63 0.24
CA TYR A 589 23.90 1.80 -0.99
C TYR A 589 23.89 0.50 -1.76
N GLY A 590 22.78 0.21 -2.42
CA GLY A 590 22.68 -0.94 -3.30
C GLY A 590 21.66 -0.77 -4.39
N ARG A 591 21.77 -1.62 -5.39
CA ARG A 591 20.96 -1.60 -6.59
C ARG A 591 20.49 -3.00 -6.94
N GLY A 592 19.21 -3.12 -7.28
CA GLY A 592 18.58 -4.42 -7.54
C GLY A 592 17.70 -4.40 -8.76
N PHE A 593 17.65 -5.54 -9.44
CA PHE A 593 16.85 -5.73 -10.65
C PHE A 593 15.78 -6.81 -10.43
N ALA A 594 14.62 -6.62 -11.05
CA ALA A 594 13.62 -7.67 -11.23
C ALA A 594 12.76 -7.43 -12.47
N TYR A 595 12.24 -8.52 -13.03
CA TYR A 595 11.36 -8.52 -14.19
C TYR A 595 10.10 -9.37 -13.94
N ALA A 596 8.99 -9.02 -14.57
CA ALA A 596 7.77 -9.82 -14.51
C ALA A 596 6.87 -9.63 -15.74
N VAL A 597 6.02 -10.64 -15.98
CA VAL A 597 4.83 -10.54 -16.81
C VAL A 597 3.60 -10.79 -15.94
N TYR A 598 2.68 -9.83 -15.91
CA TYR A 598 1.42 -10.01 -15.18
C TYR A 598 0.48 -10.91 -15.99
N VAL A 599 0.02 -12.02 -15.39
CA VAL A 599 -0.89 -12.97 -16.05
C VAL A 599 -2.22 -13.02 -15.29
N HIS A 600 -3.32 -12.82 -16.00
CA HIS A 600 -4.67 -12.80 -15.45
C HIS A 600 -5.62 -13.79 -16.17
N GLY A 601 -6.93 -13.81 -15.83
CA GLY A 601 -7.88 -14.85 -16.25
C GLY A 601 -7.64 -16.28 -15.68
N PRO A 602 -8.55 -17.24 -15.89
CA PRO A 602 -8.36 -18.63 -15.44
C PRO A 602 -7.07 -19.25 -16.02
N PHE A 603 -6.37 -20.09 -15.25
CA PHE A 603 -5.15 -20.77 -15.71
C PHE A 603 -5.34 -21.51 -17.05
N PRO A 604 -4.41 -21.41 -18.03
CA PRO A 604 -3.07 -20.82 -17.94
C PRO A 604 -3.01 -19.29 -18.00
N GLY A 605 -4.16 -18.63 -18.15
CA GLY A 605 -4.29 -17.18 -18.12
C GLY A 605 -3.91 -16.48 -19.42
N LYS A 606 -3.94 -15.14 -19.38
CA LYS A 606 -3.58 -14.22 -20.45
C LYS A 606 -2.58 -13.21 -19.91
N ALA A 607 -1.51 -12.95 -20.67
CA ALA A 607 -0.59 -11.87 -20.32
C ALA A 607 -1.31 -10.51 -20.44
N ALA A 608 -1.24 -9.71 -19.38
CA ALA A 608 -1.57 -8.29 -19.43
C ALA A 608 -0.36 -7.52 -19.93
N ALA A 609 0.65 -7.21 -19.12
CA ALA A 609 1.80 -6.44 -19.59
C ALA A 609 3.10 -6.89 -18.90
N TRP A 610 4.22 -6.59 -19.57
CA TRP A 610 5.57 -6.82 -19.09
C TRP A 610 6.05 -5.60 -18.32
N ALA A 611 6.76 -5.83 -17.21
CA ALA A 611 7.39 -4.76 -16.45
C ALA A 611 8.77 -5.20 -15.92
N ALA A 612 9.70 -4.25 -15.80
CA ALA A 612 10.99 -4.47 -15.16
C ALA A 612 11.38 -3.25 -14.33
N TRP A 613 12.04 -3.50 -13.20
CA TRP A 613 12.50 -2.48 -12.26
C TRP A 613 14.01 -2.57 -12.07
N VAL A 614 14.65 -1.42 -12.00
CA VAL A 614 15.90 -1.22 -11.26
C VAL A 614 15.59 -0.33 -10.06
N ALA A 615 15.81 -0.82 -8.85
CA ALA A 615 15.63 -0.07 -7.62
C ALA A 615 16.97 0.28 -6.99
N ASP A 616 17.15 1.55 -6.63
CA ASP A 616 18.25 2.05 -5.82
C ASP A 616 17.79 2.19 -4.37
N VAL A 617 18.58 1.69 -3.43
CA VAL A 617 18.28 1.77 -2.00
C VAL A 617 19.44 2.36 -1.21
N ALA A 618 19.09 3.04 -0.13
CA ALA A 618 19.98 3.45 0.94
C ALA A 618 19.49 2.79 2.24
N VAL A 619 20.38 2.09 2.94
CA VAL A 619 20.06 1.44 4.22
C VAL A 619 21.00 1.91 5.32
N ASN A 620 20.43 2.33 6.44
CA ASN A 620 21.19 2.67 7.62
C ASN A 620 21.51 1.40 8.43
N ARG A 621 22.79 1.05 8.56
CA ARG A 621 23.22 -0.18 9.24
C ARG A 621 22.98 -0.19 10.75
N VAL A 622 22.77 0.98 11.36
CA VAL A 622 22.52 1.14 12.80
C VAL A 622 21.03 1.11 13.11
N THR A 623 20.23 1.86 12.36
CA THR A 623 18.78 1.97 12.62
C THR A 623 17.97 0.92 11.89
N GLY A 624 18.49 0.35 10.80
CA GLY A 624 17.77 -0.51 9.86
C GLY A 624 16.85 0.24 8.91
N GLU A 625 16.78 1.58 8.97
CA GLU A 625 15.93 2.36 8.08
C GLU A 625 16.35 2.16 6.61
N VAL A 626 15.40 1.77 5.77
CA VAL A 626 15.57 1.61 4.32
C VAL A 626 14.83 2.74 3.61
N ALA A 627 15.53 3.42 2.71
CA ALA A 627 14.95 4.34 1.75
C ALA A 627 15.15 3.77 0.34
N VAL A 628 14.06 3.59 -0.41
CA VAL A 628 14.15 3.41 -1.86
C VAL A 628 14.32 4.81 -2.43
N THR A 629 15.51 5.11 -2.96
CA THR A 629 15.87 6.47 -3.38
C THR A 629 15.45 6.76 -4.81
N ARG A 630 15.54 5.74 -5.69
CA ARG A 630 15.14 5.84 -7.08
C ARG A 630 14.61 4.49 -7.59
N VAL A 631 13.62 4.55 -8.47
CA VAL A 631 13.12 3.40 -9.23
C VAL A 631 13.10 3.76 -10.71
N VAL A 632 13.88 3.05 -11.52
CA VAL A 632 13.73 3.05 -12.98
C VAL A 632 12.80 1.91 -13.35
N VAL A 633 11.63 2.25 -13.89
CA VAL A 633 10.58 1.28 -14.21
C VAL A 633 10.28 1.29 -15.69
N GLY A 634 10.45 0.14 -16.33
CA GLY A 634 9.99 -0.10 -17.69
C GLY A 634 8.69 -0.85 -17.73
N GLN A 635 7.81 -0.49 -18.66
CA GLN A 635 6.61 -1.27 -18.97
C GLN A 635 6.38 -1.34 -20.47
N ASP A 636 6.05 -2.53 -20.96
CA ASP A 636 5.56 -2.75 -22.32
C ASP A 636 4.08 -3.15 -22.25
N SER A 637 3.21 -2.31 -22.83
CA SER A 637 1.74 -2.48 -22.84
C SER A 637 1.14 -2.51 -24.24
N GLY A 638 1.97 -2.75 -25.27
CA GLY A 638 1.49 -2.70 -26.65
C GLY A 638 1.08 -1.28 -27.06
N LEU A 639 0.02 -1.17 -27.86
CA LEU A 639 -0.58 0.12 -28.17
C LEU A 639 -1.08 0.81 -26.90
N MET A 640 -0.52 1.97 -26.59
CA MET A 640 -1.02 2.80 -25.49
C MET A 640 -2.16 3.68 -25.99
N ILE A 641 -3.34 3.57 -25.37
CA ILE A 641 -4.47 4.43 -25.72
C ILE A 641 -4.22 5.88 -25.30
N ASN A 642 -3.86 6.07 -24.02
CA ASN A 642 -3.43 7.35 -23.45
C ASN A 642 -2.08 7.17 -22.76
N PRO A 643 -0.96 7.64 -23.35
CA PRO A 643 0.37 7.52 -22.76
C PRO A 643 0.49 8.13 -21.36
N ASP A 644 -0.17 9.27 -21.09
CA ASP A 644 -0.15 9.88 -19.75
C ASP A 644 -0.95 9.04 -18.74
N GLY A 645 -2.06 8.44 -19.17
CA GLY A 645 -2.80 7.48 -18.35
C GLY A 645 -1.93 6.29 -17.91
N VAL A 646 -1.18 5.70 -18.85
CA VAL A 646 -0.24 4.61 -18.55
C VAL A 646 0.87 5.07 -17.62
N ARG A 647 1.48 6.24 -17.86
CA ARG A 647 2.51 6.82 -16.99
C ARG A 647 2.01 7.02 -15.55
N HIS A 648 0.82 7.59 -15.37
CA HIS A 648 0.22 7.79 -14.05
C HIS A 648 -0.05 6.46 -13.33
N GLN A 649 -0.48 5.43 -14.06
CA GLN A 649 -0.65 4.09 -13.52
C GLN A 649 0.68 3.49 -13.06
N ILE A 650 1.77 3.68 -13.82
CA ILE A 650 3.11 3.23 -13.43
C ILE A 650 3.55 3.93 -12.13
N HIS A 651 3.39 5.26 -12.02
CA HIS A 651 3.69 5.98 -10.77
C HIS A 651 2.90 5.43 -9.58
N GLY A 652 1.59 5.24 -9.75
CA GLY A 652 0.73 4.70 -8.69
C GLY A 652 1.13 3.27 -8.27
N ASN A 653 1.54 2.43 -9.23
CA ASN A 653 2.07 1.09 -8.95
C ASN A 653 3.38 1.16 -8.14
N VAL A 654 4.32 2.01 -8.54
CA VAL A 654 5.62 2.15 -7.84
C VAL A 654 5.43 2.62 -6.39
N ILE A 655 4.61 3.65 -6.18
CA ILE A 655 4.35 4.21 -4.84
C ILE A 655 3.71 3.17 -3.94
N GLN A 656 2.62 2.54 -4.41
CA GLN A 656 1.87 1.57 -3.61
C GLN A 656 2.71 0.32 -3.30
N ALA A 657 3.44 -0.20 -4.28
CA ALA A 657 4.23 -1.41 -4.09
C ALA A 657 5.47 -1.16 -3.21
N THR A 658 6.10 0.01 -3.31
CA THR A 658 7.18 0.42 -2.39
C THR A 658 6.67 0.52 -0.95
N SER A 659 5.50 1.14 -0.75
CA SER A 659 4.85 1.21 0.57
C SER A 659 4.60 -0.18 1.16
N ARG A 660 4.05 -1.09 0.36
CA ARG A 660 3.78 -2.48 0.75
C ARG A 660 5.01 -3.26 1.16
N VAL A 661 6.10 -3.09 0.43
CA VAL A 661 7.36 -3.80 0.70
C VAL A 661 8.03 -3.27 1.97
N LEU A 662 7.97 -1.97 2.24
CA LEU A 662 8.69 -1.35 3.35
C LEU A 662 7.90 -1.29 4.68
N ARG A 663 6.56 -1.21 4.63
CA ARG A 663 5.76 -0.83 5.82
C ARG A 663 4.52 -1.68 6.08
N GLU A 664 3.83 -2.10 5.04
CA GLU A 664 2.43 -2.50 5.20
C GLU A 664 2.26 -3.96 5.62
N SER A 665 1.65 -4.16 6.79
CA SER A 665 1.19 -5.46 7.29
C SER A 665 0.00 -5.25 8.22
N VAL A 666 -1.04 -6.08 8.08
CA VAL A 666 -2.22 -6.06 8.96
C VAL A 666 -1.88 -6.76 10.27
N GLY A 667 -2.13 -6.11 11.40
CA GLY A 667 -2.02 -6.71 12.72
C GLY A 667 -3.24 -7.55 13.09
N PHE A 668 -3.00 -8.67 13.78
CA PHE A 668 -4.03 -9.58 14.28
C PHE A 668 -3.82 -9.91 15.77
N ASP A 669 -4.92 -10.19 16.46
CA ASP A 669 -4.95 -10.91 17.73
C ASP A 669 -5.88 -12.13 17.64
N ALA A 670 -6.10 -12.82 18.77
CA ALA A 670 -6.98 -13.99 18.80
C ALA A 670 -8.43 -13.66 18.39
N THR A 671 -8.87 -12.41 18.43
CA THR A 671 -10.24 -11.99 18.11
C THR A 671 -10.41 -11.43 16.70
N GLY A 672 -9.32 -11.10 15.99
CA GLY A 672 -9.38 -10.59 14.63
C GLY A 672 -8.38 -9.47 14.37
N VAL A 673 -8.75 -8.56 13.47
CA VAL A 673 -7.91 -7.43 13.03
C VAL A 673 -7.73 -6.36 14.12
N THR A 674 -6.48 -5.96 14.35
CA THR A 674 -6.07 -4.90 15.30
C THR A 674 -5.62 -3.61 14.63
N SER A 675 -5.15 -3.67 13.38
CA SER A 675 -4.87 -2.48 12.55
C SER A 675 -6.18 -1.80 12.15
N ARG A 676 -6.60 -0.77 12.91
CA ARG A 676 -7.90 -0.10 12.74
C ARG A 676 -7.81 1.35 12.29
N GLU A 677 -6.62 1.91 12.20
CA GLU A 677 -6.39 3.27 11.71
C GLU A 677 -4.96 3.41 11.16
N TRP A 678 -4.56 4.61 10.72
CA TRP A 678 -3.30 4.82 9.99
C TRP A 678 -2.03 4.71 10.84
N GLY A 679 -2.11 4.95 12.16
CA GLY A 679 -1.01 4.77 13.10
C GLY A 679 -0.66 3.30 13.35
N SER A 680 -1.65 2.41 13.29
CA SER A 680 -1.55 0.95 13.40
C SER A 680 -1.43 0.24 12.05
N TYR A 681 -1.54 0.98 10.94
CA TYR A 681 -1.24 0.52 9.57
C TYR A 681 -0.53 1.64 8.79
N PRO A 682 0.77 1.86 9.02
CA PRO A 682 1.49 2.94 8.37
C PRO A 682 1.72 2.66 6.89
N ILE A 683 1.50 3.69 6.07
CA ILE A 683 1.83 3.71 4.64
C ILE A 683 2.97 4.70 4.36
N LEU A 684 3.52 4.65 3.15
CA LEU A 684 4.59 5.56 2.70
C LEU A 684 4.13 7.03 2.72
N ALA A 685 4.93 7.91 3.33
CA ALA A 685 4.69 9.35 3.34
C ALA A 685 5.36 10.04 2.13
N PHE A 686 4.91 11.25 1.77
CA PHE A 686 5.44 11.99 0.61
C PHE A 686 6.98 12.11 0.56
N PRO A 687 7.71 12.42 1.65
CA PRO A 687 9.18 12.53 1.59
C PRO A 687 9.91 11.21 1.35
N GLN A 688 9.18 10.09 1.40
CA GLN A 688 9.71 8.74 1.26
C GLN A 688 9.36 8.14 -0.12
N VAL A 689 8.63 8.89 -0.94
CA VAL A 689 8.37 8.50 -2.33
C VAL A 689 9.70 8.55 -3.09
N PRO A 690 10.11 7.45 -3.77
CA PRO A 690 11.35 7.44 -4.55
C PRO A 690 11.27 8.41 -5.74
N ASP A 691 12.42 8.78 -6.29
CA ASP A 691 12.46 9.33 -7.64
C ASP A 691 12.03 8.25 -8.65
N ILE A 692 11.03 8.53 -9.49
CA ILE A 692 10.42 7.53 -10.39
C ILE A 692 10.74 7.90 -11.84
N ASP A 693 11.58 7.07 -12.46
CA ASP A 693 12.00 7.24 -13.83
C ASP A 693 11.30 6.20 -14.74
N VAL A 694 10.32 6.65 -15.51
CA VAL A 694 9.44 5.78 -16.31
C VAL A 694 9.93 5.62 -17.75
N LEU A 695 10.12 4.37 -18.16
CA LEU A 695 10.26 3.93 -19.55
C LEU A 695 8.98 3.24 -20.03
N MET A 696 8.29 3.83 -21.00
CA MET A 696 7.19 3.15 -21.70
C MET A 696 7.71 2.71 -23.08
N VAL A 697 7.67 1.42 -23.37
CA VAL A 697 8.13 0.89 -24.66
C VAL A 697 7.02 1.08 -25.71
N PRO A 698 7.25 1.88 -26.77
CA PRO A 698 6.24 2.12 -27.78
C PRO A 698 6.09 0.89 -28.68
N GLN A 699 4.87 0.33 -28.74
CA GLN A 699 4.53 -0.84 -29.55
C GLN A 699 3.18 -0.61 -30.27
N PRO A 700 3.07 0.40 -31.14
CA PRO A 700 1.78 0.82 -31.72
C PRO A 700 1.10 -0.28 -32.56
N ASP A 701 1.87 -1.19 -33.15
CA ASP A 701 1.35 -2.30 -33.97
C ASP A 701 0.94 -3.54 -33.15
N GLN A 702 1.17 -3.52 -31.83
CA GLN A 702 0.76 -4.59 -30.93
C GLN A 702 -0.60 -4.26 -30.29
N PRO A 703 -1.42 -5.28 -29.95
CA PRO A 703 -2.70 -5.04 -29.30
C PRO A 703 -2.51 -4.26 -27.98
N PRO A 704 -3.47 -3.39 -27.62
CA PRO A 704 -3.38 -2.64 -26.37
C PRO A 704 -3.58 -3.58 -25.18
N LEU A 705 -2.76 -3.41 -24.16
CA LEU A 705 -2.74 -4.28 -22.99
C LEU A 705 -3.07 -3.53 -21.70
N GLY A 706 -3.35 -4.30 -20.65
CA GLY A 706 -3.67 -3.79 -19.33
C GLY A 706 -2.47 -3.18 -18.59
N ALA A 707 -2.61 -1.95 -18.11
CA ALA A 707 -1.60 -1.23 -17.32
C ALA A 707 -2.00 -1.04 -15.83
N GLY A 708 -3.10 -1.68 -15.41
CA GLY A 708 -3.67 -1.52 -14.08
C GLY A 708 -2.68 -1.90 -12.99
N GLU A 709 -1.98 -3.02 -13.12
CA GLU A 709 -1.26 -3.65 -11.99
C GLU A 709 0.17 -4.07 -12.36
N SER A 710 0.49 -4.16 -13.65
CA SER A 710 1.70 -4.83 -14.15
C SER A 710 3.01 -4.23 -13.63
N ALA A 711 3.12 -2.89 -13.58
CA ALA A 711 4.32 -2.23 -13.04
C ALA A 711 4.56 -2.49 -11.55
N SER A 712 3.59 -2.99 -10.77
CA SER A 712 3.84 -3.31 -9.36
C SER A 712 4.52 -4.67 -9.17
N VAL A 713 4.30 -5.61 -10.08
CA VAL A 713 4.65 -7.03 -9.90
C VAL A 713 6.14 -7.29 -9.59
N PRO A 714 7.13 -6.65 -10.24
CA PRO A 714 8.55 -6.90 -9.94
C PRO A 714 9.07 -6.19 -8.66
N SER A 715 8.26 -5.37 -7.99
CA SER A 715 8.73 -4.41 -6.98
C SER A 715 9.49 -5.04 -5.81
N ALA A 716 8.91 -6.08 -5.21
CA ALA A 716 9.41 -6.68 -3.99
C ALA A 716 10.81 -7.26 -4.20
N ALA A 717 10.97 -8.04 -5.27
CA ALA A 717 12.27 -8.62 -5.62
C ALA A 717 13.31 -7.56 -6.00
N ALA A 718 12.94 -6.52 -6.76
CA ALA A 718 13.88 -5.45 -7.10
C ALA A 718 14.43 -4.78 -5.83
N ILE A 719 13.56 -4.47 -4.86
CA ILE A 719 13.94 -3.84 -3.59
C ILE A 719 14.76 -4.79 -2.70
N THR A 720 14.37 -6.06 -2.57
CA THR A 720 15.13 -7.02 -1.75
C THR A 720 16.47 -7.38 -2.38
N ASN A 721 16.56 -7.44 -3.71
CA ASN A 721 17.82 -7.62 -4.42
C ASN A 721 18.74 -6.40 -4.24
N ALA A 722 18.19 -5.19 -4.24
CA ALA A 722 18.95 -3.97 -3.96
C ALA A 722 19.47 -3.95 -2.52
N LEU A 723 18.66 -4.41 -1.57
CA LEU A 723 19.06 -4.51 -0.17
C LEU A 723 20.12 -5.60 0.04
N PHE A 724 20.04 -6.70 -0.69
CA PHE A 724 21.11 -7.70 -0.73
C PHE A 724 22.39 -7.11 -1.30
N ASP A 725 22.32 -6.40 -2.42
CA ASP A 725 23.48 -5.74 -2.98
C ASP A 725 24.09 -4.73 -1.99
N ALA A 726 23.28 -3.98 -1.24
CA ALA A 726 23.79 -3.06 -0.21
C ALA A 726 24.45 -3.77 0.99
N THR A 727 23.89 -4.90 1.45
CA THR A 727 24.18 -5.46 2.78
C THR A 727 24.84 -6.83 2.79
N GLY A 728 24.77 -7.56 1.67
CA GLY A 728 25.07 -8.98 1.58
C GLY A 728 24.03 -9.90 2.24
N ILE A 729 22.91 -9.36 2.76
CA ILE A 729 21.86 -10.13 3.45
C ILE A 729 20.64 -10.32 2.54
N ARG A 730 20.18 -11.57 2.41
CA ARG A 730 18.96 -11.91 1.65
C ARG A 730 17.73 -11.83 2.55
N PHE A 731 16.82 -10.91 2.24
CA PHE A 731 15.53 -10.78 2.90
C PHE A 731 14.46 -11.53 2.11
N ARG A 732 13.75 -12.46 2.78
CA ARG A 732 12.75 -13.34 2.17
C ARG A 732 11.37 -13.23 2.80
N GLU A 733 11.23 -12.34 3.78
CA GLU A 733 9.99 -12.06 4.50
C GLU A 733 9.76 -10.55 4.46
N LEU A 734 8.51 -10.16 4.18
CA LEU A 734 8.07 -8.77 4.16
C LEU A 734 7.13 -8.49 5.33
N PRO A 735 7.04 -7.23 5.83
CA PRO A 735 7.69 -6.02 5.31
C PRO A 735 9.13 -5.79 5.81
N LEU A 736 9.90 -4.98 5.06
CA LEU A 736 11.26 -4.53 5.37
C LEU A 736 11.25 -3.32 6.33
N THR A 737 10.62 -3.50 7.51
CA THR A 737 10.61 -2.46 8.55
C THR A 737 12.02 -2.19 9.08
N ALA A 738 12.24 -1.01 9.67
CA ALA A 738 13.52 -0.67 10.26
C ALA A 738 13.93 -1.69 11.34
N GLU A 739 12.95 -2.16 12.12
CA GLU A 739 13.15 -3.18 13.14
C GLU A 739 13.59 -4.53 12.55
N SER A 740 12.94 -5.02 11.47
CA SER A 740 13.28 -6.30 10.85
C SER A 740 14.65 -6.25 10.16
N VAL A 741 14.93 -5.16 9.44
CA VAL A 741 16.21 -4.94 8.77
C VAL A 741 17.35 -4.79 9.77
N ARG A 742 17.15 -4.03 10.85
CA ARG A 742 18.15 -3.88 11.92
C ARG A 742 18.42 -5.21 12.61
N ALA A 743 17.39 -6.02 12.87
CA ALA A 743 17.56 -7.32 13.51
C ALA A 743 18.38 -8.27 12.63
N ALA A 744 18.25 -8.19 11.31
CA ALA A 744 19.07 -8.97 10.38
C ALA A 744 20.52 -8.45 10.31
N LEU A 745 20.72 -7.13 10.27
CA LEU A 745 22.05 -6.51 10.21
C LEU A 745 22.85 -6.64 11.50
N ASN A 746 22.16 -6.58 12.64
CA ASN A 746 22.73 -6.64 13.98
C ASN A 746 22.00 -7.71 14.79
N PRO A 747 22.21 -9.01 14.48
CA PRO A 747 21.55 -10.07 15.20
C PRO A 747 21.88 -9.94 16.69
N PRO A 748 20.87 -10.02 17.58
CA PRO A 748 21.12 -9.95 19.02
C PRO A 748 22.17 -11.00 19.37
N ARG A 749 23.20 -10.61 20.13
CA ARG A 749 24.20 -11.56 20.63
C ARG A 749 23.48 -12.61 21.46
N ILE A 750 23.30 -13.80 20.90
CA ILE A 750 22.88 -14.96 21.67
C ILE A 750 23.97 -15.17 22.71
N ALA A 751 23.63 -15.02 23.99
CA ALA A 751 24.52 -15.45 25.06
C ALA A 751 24.77 -16.94 24.80
N GLY A 752 26.01 -17.27 24.39
CA GLY A 752 26.39 -18.67 24.24
C GLY A 752 26.17 -19.41 25.57
N PRO A 753 26.01 -20.74 25.54
CA PRO A 753 25.95 -21.52 26.77
C PRO A 753 27.14 -21.13 27.63
N ASP A 754 26.90 -20.85 28.92
CA ASP A 754 27.94 -20.53 29.88
C ASP A 754 29.09 -21.52 29.68
N GLY A 755 30.22 -21.01 29.16
CA GLY A 755 31.41 -21.82 29.01
C GLY A 755 31.75 -22.42 30.38
N PRO A 756 32.24 -23.67 30.44
CA PRO A 756 32.46 -24.36 31.70
C PRO A 756 33.28 -23.48 32.64
N PRO A 757 32.94 -23.44 33.94
CA PRO A 757 33.54 -22.50 34.88
C PRO A 757 35.06 -22.63 34.82
N ARG A 758 35.73 -21.56 34.35
CA ARG A 758 37.18 -21.50 34.31
C ARG A 758 37.70 -21.70 35.72
N ARG A 759 38.29 -22.88 35.98
CA ARG A 759 39.02 -23.17 37.22
C ARG A 759 40.01 -22.05 37.48
N ARG A 760 39.83 -21.35 38.59
CA ARG A 760 40.77 -20.34 39.10
C ARG A 760 42.15 -20.98 39.23
N ARG A 761 43.05 -20.67 38.30
CA ARG A 761 44.48 -20.97 38.43
C ARG A 761 45.17 -19.77 39.07
N GLY A 762 45.64 -19.99 40.29
CA GLY A 762 46.89 -19.43 40.83
C GLY A 762 46.85 -17.97 41.30
N LEU A 763 47.36 -17.75 42.52
CA LEU A 763 47.61 -16.48 43.20
C LEU A 763 48.28 -15.36 42.38
N LEU A 764 48.80 -15.64 41.17
CA LEU A 764 49.47 -14.67 40.30
C LEU A 764 48.49 -13.76 39.53
N ALA A 765 47.22 -14.15 39.34
CA ALA A 765 46.20 -13.30 38.71
C ALA A 765 45.71 -12.15 39.63
N GLY A 766 45.88 -12.30 40.96
CA GLY A 766 45.49 -11.30 41.95
C GLY A 766 46.37 -10.05 41.92
N LEU A 767 47.66 -10.19 41.60
CA LEU A 767 48.61 -9.07 41.54
C LEU A 767 48.49 -8.26 40.25
N PHE A 768 48.26 -8.91 39.10
CA PHE A 768 47.96 -8.21 37.84
C PHE A 768 46.55 -7.59 37.83
N GLY A 769 45.56 -8.24 38.46
CA GLY A 769 44.21 -7.70 38.63
C GLY A 769 44.16 -6.47 39.54
N ALA A 770 44.97 -6.44 40.61
CA ALA A 770 45.12 -5.28 41.47
C ALA A 770 45.84 -4.12 40.77
N GLY A 771 46.87 -4.40 39.95
CA GLY A 771 47.57 -3.39 39.14
C GLY A 771 46.69 -2.79 38.04
N ALA A 772 45.95 -3.62 37.31
CA ALA A 772 44.98 -3.17 36.30
C ALA A 772 43.79 -2.43 36.94
N GLY A 773 43.32 -2.88 38.11
CA GLY A 773 42.28 -2.21 38.89
C GLY A 773 42.72 -0.84 39.42
N ALA A 774 43.96 -0.71 39.89
CA ALA A 774 44.53 0.56 40.33
C ALA A 774 44.78 1.52 39.15
N LEU A 775 45.22 1.02 37.99
CA LEU A 775 45.35 1.82 36.75
C LEU A 775 43.99 2.26 36.19
N ALA A 776 42.96 1.41 36.26
CA ALA A 776 41.60 1.77 35.87
C ALA A 776 41.00 2.82 36.83
N LEU A 777 41.25 2.70 38.13
CA LEU A 777 40.83 3.69 39.13
C LEU A 777 41.60 5.01 39.01
N ALA A 778 42.91 4.96 38.73
CA ALA A 778 43.71 6.14 38.43
C ALA A 778 43.25 6.81 37.12
N ALA A 779 42.86 6.01 36.12
CA ALA A 779 42.28 6.53 34.89
C ALA A 779 40.90 7.18 35.13
N THR A 780 40.03 6.65 35.99
CA THR A 780 38.73 7.27 36.30
C THR A 780 38.84 8.53 37.15
N LEU A 781 39.90 8.65 37.96
CA LEU A 781 40.20 9.82 38.78
C LEU A 781 41.03 10.90 38.07
N LEU A 782 41.39 10.70 36.79
CA LEU A 782 42.07 11.72 36.00
C LEU A 782 41.21 12.99 35.90
N PRO A 783 41.75 14.16 36.26
CA PRO A 783 41.02 15.41 36.21
C PRO A 783 40.73 15.89 34.77
N TRP A 784 41.39 15.29 33.78
CA TRP A 784 41.28 15.61 32.35
C TRP A 784 41.29 14.34 31.49
N ARG A 785 40.49 14.36 30.42
CA ARG A 785 40.42 13.30 29.40
C ARG A 785 41.04 13.75 28.07
N PRO A 786 41.47 12.83 27.20
CA PRO A 786 41.90 13.19 25.85
C PRO A 786 40.80 13.97 25.10
N ALA A 787 41.19 15.06 24.46
CA ALA A 787 40.30 15.84 23.62
C ALA A 787 39.95 15.08 22.33
N TYR A 788 38.72 15.18 21.87
CA TYR A 788 38.35 14.75 20.52
C TYR A 788 38.77 15.83 19.50
N PRO A 789 39.28 15.43 18.32
CA PRO A 789 39.61 16.39 17.27
C PRO A 789 38.35 17.15 16.83
N SER A 790 38.55 18.40 16.41
CA SER A 790 37.50 19.18 15.74
C SER A 790 37.14 18.51 14.42
N ILE A 791 35.86 18.51 14.06
CA ILE A 791 35.39 18.09 12.74
C ILE A 791 34.74 19.25 12.00
N GLU A 792 34.56 19.10 10.70
CA GLU A 792 33.61 19.91 9.96
C GLU A 792 32.17 19.51 10.31
N ARG A 793 31.25 20.47 10.31
CA ARG A 793 29.82 20.23 10.59
C ARG A 793 29.28 19.19 9.60
N PRO A 794 28.63 18.10 10.06
CA PRO A 794 27.93 17.18 9.18
C PRO A 794 26.82 17.88 8.41
N ASP A 795 26.68 17.56 7.12
CA ASP A 795 25.61 18.09 6.26
C ASP A 795 24.23 17.70 6.83
N PRO A 796 23.33 18.67 7.13
CA PRO A 796 21.96 18.37 7.56
C PRO A 796 21.19 17.46 6.60
N ALA A 797 21.50 17.49 5.29
CA ALA A 797 20.88 16.62 4.29
C ALA A 797 21.29 15.14 4.43
N ALA A 798 22.34 14.85 5.20
CA ALA A 798 22.76 13.47 5.49
C ALA A 798 21.82 12.75 6.48
N TYR A 799 20.90 13.47 7.14
CA TYR A 799 19.94 12.90 8.09
C TYR A 799 18.54 12.84 7.51
N SER A 800 17.85 11.70 7.69
CA SER A 800 16.45 11.55 7.27
C SER A 800 15.54 12.52 8.04
N ALA A 801 14.47 12.99 7.39
CA ALA A 801 13.47 13.83 8.05
C ALA A 801 12.86 13.14 9.29
N ALA A 802 12.75 11.80 9.26
CA ALA A 802 12.32 11.00 10.41
C ALA A 802 13.33 11.04 11.57
N THR A 803 14.63 10.94 11.28
CA THR A 803 15.69 11.09 12.29
C THR A 803 15.68 12.48 12.91
N ILE A 804 15.54 13.53 12.09
CA ILE A 804 15.42 14.91 12.57
C ILE A 804 14.15 15.09 13.42
N ALA A 805 13.02 14.51 13.00
CA ALA A 805 11.77 14.56 13.76
C ALA A 805 11.84 13.79 15.08
N GLN A 806 12.46 12.62 15.10
CA GLN A 806 12.74 11.87 16.33
C GLN A 806 13.66 12.68 17.25
N GLY A 807 14.71 13.28 16.70
CA GLY A 807 15.61 14.15 17.44
C GLY A 807 14.92 15.36 18.05
N ARG A 808 13.95 15.94 17.33
CA ARG A 808 13.07 16.99 17.86
C ARG A 808 12.24 16.50 19.05
N LEU A 809 11.67 15.30 18.98
CA LEU A 809 10.92 14.70 20.08
C LEU A 809 11.83 14.39 21.28
N VAL A 810 13.04 13.88 21.03
CA VAL A 810 14.05 13.64 22.06
C VAL A 810 14.49 14.95 22.72
N ALA A 811 14.73 16.01 21.95
CA ALA A 811 15.07 17.33 22.46
C ALA A 811 13.94 17.94 23.31
N ALA A 812 12.69 17.70 22.91
CA ALA A 812 11.51 18.13 23.66
C ALA A 812 11.36 17.34 24.97
N ALA A 813 11.49 16.00 24.92
CA ALA A 813 11.44 15.13 26.09
C ALA A 813 12.57 15.44 27.08
N GLY A 814 13.78 15.70 26.58
CA GLY A 814 14.93 16.15 27.36
C GLY A 814 14.87 17.59 27.86
N ALA A 815 13.79 18.31 27.54
CA ALA A 815 13.57 19.70 27.91
C ALA A 815 14.73 20.64 27.52
N CYS A 816 15.43 20.37 26.40
CA CYS A 816 16.65 21.10 26.02
C CYS A 816 16.41 22.62 25.89
N LEU A 817 15.26 23.04 25.36
CA LEU A 817 14.93 24.47 25.20
C LEU A 817 14.64 25.19 26.52
N VAL A 818 14.34 24.47 27.61
CA VAL A 818 14.11 25.11 28.93
C VAL A 818 15.39 25.79 29.42
N CYS A 819 16.53 25.12 29.21
CA CYS A 819 17.84 25.60 29.64
C CYS A 819 18.59 26.34 28.53
N HIS A 820 18.50 25.88 27.29
CA HIS A 820 19.35 26.37 26.20
C HIS A 820 18.70 27.47 25.33
N ALA A 821 17.50 27.97 25.66
CA ALA A 821 16.99 29.17 25.00
C ALA A 821 17.90 30.39 25.32
N GLY A 822 18.25 31.14 24.28
CA GLY A 822 19.04 32.37 24.40
C GLY A 822 18.33 33.45 25.21
N PRO A 823 19.05 34.46 25.75
CA PRO A 823 18.46 35.60 26.46
C PRO A 823 17.46 36.40 25.61
N ASP A 824 17.60 36.32 24.29
CA ASP A 824 16.76 36.94 23.27
C ASP A 824 15.71 35.98 22.67
N GLY A 825 15.54 34.79 23.26
CA GLY A 825 14.57 33.78 22.83
C GLY A 825 15.01 32.92 21.66
N ARG A 826 16.23 33.10 21.10
CA ARG A 826 16.74 32.22 20.04
C ARG A 826 16.94 30.80 20.56
N SER A 827 16.36 29.83 19.87
CA SER A 827 16.45 28.40 20.21
C SER A 827 17.90 27.93 20.34
N PHE A 828 18.20 27.22 21.43
CA PHE A 828 19.47 26.52 21.67
C PHE A 828 20.74 27.38 21.81
N ALA A 829 20.63 28.71 21.74
CA ALA A 829 21.77 29.63 21.79
C ALA A 829 22.46 29.71 23.16
N GLY A 830 21.88 29.16 24.24
CA GLY A 830 22.49 29.12 25.57
C GLY A 830 22.57 30.49 26.27
N GLY A 831 23.27 30.55 27.42
CA GLY A 831 23.51 31.78 28.18
C GLY A 831 22.55 32.01 29.35
N ARG A 832 21.53 31.16 29.52
CA ARG A 832 20.65 31.19 30.69
C ARG A 832 21.40 30.76 31.96
N GLY A 833 21.38 31.60 32.99
CA GLY A 833 21.90 31.26 34.32
C GLY A 833 20.91 30.43 35.13
N LEU A 834 21.41 29.35 35.74
CA LEU A 834 20.70 28.49 36.68
C LEU A 834 21.27 28.75 38.08
N GLU A 835 20.47 29.36 38.94
CA GLU A 835 20.85 29.59 40.33
C GLU A 835 20.80 28.27 41.12
N THR A 836 21.90 27.93 41.77
CA THR A 836 22.01 26.75 42.64
C THR A 836 22.52 27.17 44.03
N PRO A 837 22.33 26.34 45.07
CA PRO A 837 22.94 26.57 46.38
C PRO A 837 24.48 26.71 46.34
N PHE A 838 25.11 26.27 45.24
CA PHE A 838 26.56 26.28 45.05
C PHE A 838 27.06 27.47 44.21
N GLY A 839 26.16 28.30 43.66
CA GLY A 839 26.46 29.39 42.72
C GLY A 839 25.66 29.28 41.41
N ILE A 840 26.05 30.03 40.38
CA ILE A 840 25.30 30.12 39.12
C ILE A 840 25.97 29.25 38.05
N VAL A 841 25.22 28.35 37.40
CA VAL A 841 25.66 27.58 36.24
C VAL A 841 25.02 28.15 34.97
N TYR A 842 25.80 28.48 33.96
CA TYR A 842 25.26 28.97 32.68
C TYR A 842 25.11 27.83 31.67
N ALA A 843 23.97 27.79 30.97
CA ALA A 843 23.72 26.82 29.91
C ALA A 843 24.58 27.12 28.67
N SER A 844 25.21 26.09 28.09
CA SER A 844 26.04 26.23 26.88
C SER A 844 25.21 26.57 25.65
N ASN A 845 25.83 27.18 24.64
CA ASN A 845 25.28 27.21 23.29
C ASN A 845 25.39 25.80 22.67
N ILE A 846 24.28 25.23 22.23
CA ILE A 846 24.23 23.89 21.62
C ILE A 846 23.75 23.91 20.16
N THR A 847 23.76 25.08 19.53
CA THR A 847 23.55 25.22 18.08
C THR A 847 24.75 24.67 17.29
N PRO A 848 24.64 24.45 15.97
CA PRO A 848 25.77 23.98 15.16
C PRO A 848 26.76 25.09 14.79
N ASP A 849 26.84 26.17 15.57
CA ASP A 849 27.89 27.16 15.44
C ASP A 849 29.26 26.54 15.76
N ALA A 850 30.25 26.75 14.89
CA ALA A 850 31.54 26.06 14.99
C ALA A 850 32.45 26.62 16.10
N ALA A 851 32.31 27.92 16.43
CA ALA A 851 33.19 28.60 17.38
C ALA A 851 32.66 28.52 18.82
N THR A 852 31.35 28.69 18.98
CA THR A 852 30.69 28.84 20.29
C THR A 852 29.72 27.70 20.62
N GLY A 853 29.37 26.86 19.64
CA GLY A 853 28.41 25.76 19.78
C GLY A 853 28.98 24.37 19.50
N LEU A 854 28.11 23.48 19.01
CA LEU A 854 28.41 22.08 18.69
C LEU A 854 28.95 21.87 17.27
N GLY A 855 29.05 22.89 16.42
CA GLY A 855 29.36 22.73 14.99
C GLY A 855 30.67 21.99 14.70
N ALA A 856 31.63 22.06 15.64
CA ALA A 856 32.93 21.40 15.59
C ALA A 856 32.99 20.03 16.31
N TRP A 857 31.88 19.55 16.85
CA TRP A 857 31.83 18.33 17.67
C TRP A 857 31.47 17.13 16.81
N SER A 858 32.16 16.02 16.99
CA SER A 858 31.75 14.73 16.43
C SER A 858 30.67 14.09 17.29
N TYR A 859 29.89 13.16 16.71
CA TYR A 859 28.91 12.40 17.48
C TYR A 859 29.52 11.69 18.71
N PRO A 860 30.70 11.01 18.62
CA PRO A 860 31.34 10.45 19.82
C PRO A 860 31.68 11.49 20.91
N ALA A 861 32.07 12.71 20.52
CA ALA A 861 32.32 13.79 21.47
C ALA A 861 31.02 14.26 22.15
N PHE A 862 29.94 14.39 21.36
CA PHE A 862 28.60 14.73 21.85
C PHE A 862 28.06 13.64 22.80
N ALA A 863 28.10 12.37 22.38
CA ALA A 863 27.64 11.24 23.18
C ALA A 863 28.42 11.11 24.50
N ARG A 864 29.73 11.36 24.48
CA ARG A 864 30.57 11.41 25.69
C ARG A 864 30.15 12.52 26.64
N ALA A 865 29.86 13.72 26.14
CA ALA A 865 29.35 14.80 26.98
C ALA A 865 27.99 14.46 27.59
N MET A 866 27.08 13.92 26.77
CA MET A 866 25.74 13.53 27.18
C MET A 866 25.73 12.39 28.19
N ARG A 867 26.59 11.37 28.05
CA ARG A 867 26.56 10.21 28.95
C ARG A 867 27.54 10.28 30.10
N GLU A 868 28.73 10.82 29.88
CA GLU A 868 29.82 10.75 30.86
C GLU A 868 30.11 12.11 31.50
N GLY A 869 29.46 13.18 31.02
CA GLY A 869 29.71 14.52 31.53
C GLY A 869 31.12 15.01 31.22
N ILE A 870 31.69 14.65 30.06
CA ILE A 870 33.03 15.08 29.64
C ILE A 870 32.92 15.84 28.31
N SER A 871 33.33 17.10 28.32
CA SER A 871 33.34 17.99 27.15
C SER A 871 34.29 17.49 26.05
N ARG A 872 34.16 18.01 24.82
CA ARG A 872 35.01 17.65 23.68
C ARG A 872 36.50 17.83 23.96
N ASP A 873 36.88 18.92 24.61
CA ASP A 873 38.25 19.27 25.03
C ASP A 873 38.74 18.49 26.25
N GLY A 874 37.89 17.66 26.85
CA GLY A 874 38.29 16.69 27.88
C GLY A 874 38.09 17.14 29.32
N HIS A 875 37.59 18.35 29.57
CA HIS A 875 37.23 18.78 30.92
C HIS A 875 35.85 18.20 31.35
N HIS A 876 35.67 17.97 32.65
CA HIS A 876 34.41 17.47 33.23
C HIS A 876 33.34 18.57 33.28
N LEU A 877 32.11 18.23 32.91
CA LEU A 877 30.90 19.06 33.02
C LEU A 877 30.33 18.99 34.43
N TYR A 878 29.49 19.97 34.80
CA TYR A 878 28.77 19.95 36.07
C TYR A 878 27.46 19.16 35.89
N PRO A 879 26.99 18.41 36.90
CA PRO A 879 25.79 17.57 36.81
C PRO A 879 24.48 18.37 36.68
N ALA A 880 24.55 19.70 36.64
CA ALA A 880 23.46 20.55 36.13
C ALA A 880 23.15 20.26 34.66
N HIS A 881 24.15 19.83 33.87
CA HIS A 881 23.92 19.03 32.68
C HIS A 881 23.58 17.62 33.14
N PRO A 882 22.36 17.08 32.90
CA PRO A 882 21.89 15.85 33.55
C PRO A 882 22.47 14.57 32.91
N TYR A 883 23.79 14.53 32.70
CA TYR A 883 24.48 13.41 32.07
C TYR A 883 24.35 12.10 32.86
N THR A 884 24.13 12.18 34.18
CA THR A 884 23.84 11.00 35.02
C THR A 884 22.53 10.31 34.66
N SER A 885 21.56 11.04 34.09
CA SER A 885 20.29 10.48 33.58
C SER A 885 20.43 10.08 32.12
N PHE A 886 21.07 10.93 31.31
CA PHE A 886 21.32 10.66 29.90
C PHE A 886 22.25 9.46 29.63
N ALA A 887 23.00 9.01 30.64
CA ALA A 887 23.74 7.74 30.60
C ALA A 887 22.88 6.53 30.21
N ALA A 888 21.58 6.56 30.53
CA ALA A 888 20.63 5.50 30.21
C ALA A 888 19.92 5.68 28.85
N VAL A 889 20.13 6.80 28.15
CA VAL A 889 19.47 7.11 26.88
C VAL A 889 20.03 6.23 25.77
N SER A 890 19.14 5.70 24.94
CA SER A 890 19.50 4.78 23.86
C SER A 890 20.40 5.47 22.83
N GLU A 891 21.23 4.67 22.17
CA GLU A 891 22.11 5.17 21.10
C GLU A 891 21.32 5.86 19.98
N ARG A 892 20.20 5.25 19.59
CA ARG A 892 19.29 5.77 18.57
C ARG A 892 18.81 7.19 18.91
N ASP A 893 18.38 7.42 20.15
CA ASP A 893 17.83 8.71 20.55
C ASP A 893 18.92 9.78 20.70
N LEU A 894 20.13 9.43 21.15
CA LEU A 894 21.26 10.38 21.16
C LEU A 894 21.72 10.76 19.76
N GLN A 895 21.78 9.80 18.83
CA GLN A 895 22.10 10.09 17.43
C GLN A 895 21.03 10.97 16.78
N ALA A 896 19.75 10.68 17.03
CA ALA A 896 18.65 11.50 16.54
C ALA A 896 18.71 12.92 17.12
N LEU A 897 18.96 13.06 18.42
CA LEU A 897 19.13 14.35 19.09
C LEU A 897 20.30 15.14 18.47
N TYR A 898 21.45 14.50 18.28
CA TYR A 898 22.60 15.11 17.63
C TYR A 898 22.28 15.57 16.21
N ALA A 899 21.65 14.72 15.40
CA ALA A 899 21.22 15.06 14.04
C ALA A 899 20.28 16.27 14.03
N TYR A 900 19.29 16.31 14.93
CA TYR A 900 18.37 17.43 15.07
C TYR A 900 19.08 18.73 15.46
N LEU A 901 20.00 18.70 16.43
CA LEU A 901 20.79 19.87 16.83
C LEU A 901 21.70 20.34 15.68
N MET A 902 22.36 19.41 14.98
CA MET A 902 23.20 19.71 13.83
C MET A 902 22.41 20.20 12.60
N ALA A 903 21.10 19.97 12.56
CA ALA A 903 20.21 20.49 11.51
C ALA A 903 19.66 21.91 11.82
N GLN A 904 19.89 22.46 13.02
CA GLN A 904 19.41 23.81 13.36
C GLN A 904 20.21 24.92 12.65
N GLY A 905 19.69 26.15 12.70
CA GLY A 905 20.46 27.33 12.31
C GLY A 905 21.60 27.58 13.31
N PRO A 906 22.84 27.86 12.85
CA PRO A 906 23.93 28.22 13.75
C PRO A 906 23.69 29.60 14.37
N VAL A 907 23.97 29.74 15.67
CA VAL A 907 23.92 31.03 16.36
C VAL A 907 25.25 31.25 17.07
N ALA A 908 26.00 32.26 16.65
CA ALA A 908 27.21 32.67 17.34
C ALA A 908 26.84 33.36 18.67
N ASN A 909 27.12 32.69 19.80
CA ASN A 909 26.85 33.21 21.13
C ASN A 909 27.84 32.62 22.15
N ALA A 910 28.82 33.42 22.57
CA ALA A 910 29.72 33.06 23.65
C ALA A 910 29.01 33.29 24.99
N VAL A 911 28.79 32.22 25.75
CA VAL A 911 28.04 32.26 27.01
C VAL A 911 28.94 32.66 28.19
N PRO A 912 28.41 33.29 29.25
CA PRO A 912 29.17 33.58 30.45
C PRO A 912 29.74 32.32 31.12
N GLU A 913 30.90 32.44 31.77
CA GLU A 913 31.47 31.33 32.54
C GLU A 913 30.67 31.04 33.82
N THR A 914 30.57 29.75 34.15
CA THR A 914 29.88 29.27 35.36
C THR A 914 30.57 29.77 36.64
N ALA A 915 29.83 30.46 37.49
CA ALA A 915 30.31 31.12 38.70
C ALA A 915 29.88 30.37 39.97
N LEU A 916 30.60 29.29 40.30
CA LEU A 916 30.39 28.53 41.54
C LEU A 916 31.25 29.04 42.70
N ARG A 917 30.82 28.76 43.93
CA ARG A 917 31.56 29.04 45.17
C ARG A 917 32.60 27.96 45.42
N PHE A 918 33.65 28.28 46.16
CA PHE A 918 34.60 27.27 46.65
C PHE A 918 33.91 26.30 47.64
N PRO A 919 34.19 24.98 47.59
CA PRO A 919 35.13 24.28 46.71
C PRO A 919 34.56 23.87 45.33
N PHE A 920 33.26 24.05 45.08
CA PHE A 920 32.56 23.57 43.87
C PHE A 920 33.05 24.16 42.54
N ARG A 921 33.68 25.35 42.56
CA ARG A 921 34.33 25.94 41.38
C ARG A 921 35.55 25.19 40.87
N VAL A 922 36.15 24.31 41.67
CA VAL A 922 37.35 23.55 41.29
C VAL A 922 36.93 22.37 40.40
N ARG A 923 36.80 22.63 39.09
CA ARG A 923 36.32 21.68 38.06
C ARG A 923 36.96 20.27 38.14
N PRO A 924 38.28 20.12 38.41
CA PRO A 924 38.91 18.80 38.58
C PRO A 924 38.25 17.89 39.64
N LEU A 925 37.62 18.46 40.67
CA LEU A 925 36.94 17.66 41.71
C LEU A 925 35.74 16.87 41.17
N MET A 926 35.25 17.18 39.96
CA MET A 926 34.19 16.42 39.30
C MET A 926 34.61 14.99 38.95
N ALA A 927 35.90 14.71 38.77
CA ALA A 927 36.38 13.33 38.59
C ALA A 927 36.06 12.46 39.81
N ALA A 928 36.29 12.98 41.02
CA ALA A 928 35.92 12.31 42.26
C ALA A 928 34.39 12.23 42.45
N TRP A 929 33.67 13.29 42.09
CA TRP A 929 32.20 13.29 42.15
C TRP A 929 31.60 12.23 41.22
N ASN A 930 32.09 12.12 39.98
CA ASN A 930 31.65 11.12 39.01
C ASN A 930 31.97 9.70 39.50
N ALA A 931 33.15 9.47 40.07
CA ALA A 931 33.50 8.17 40.65
C ALA A 931 32.54 7.72 41.77
N LEU A 932 31.97 8.67 42.52
CA LEU A 932 31.03 8.40 43.62
C LEU A 932 29.57 8.28 43.16
N PHE A 933 29.13 9.09 42.19
CA PHE A 933 27.71 9.29 41.90
C PHE A 933 27.27 8.99 40.46
N HIS A 934 28.19 8.86 39.51
CA HIS A 934 27.87 8.53 38.12
C HIS A 934 27.87 7.02 37.89
N ARG A 935 26.75 6.47 37.39
CA ARG A 935 26.63 5.05 37.06
C ARG A 935 26.25 4.87 35.58
N PRO A 936 27.16 4.36 34.74
CA PRO A 936 26.88 4.08 33.35
C PRO A 936 26.19 2.72 33.22
N ALA A 937 24.86 2.69 33.06
CA ALA A 937 24.14 1.47 32.71
C ALA A 937 22.88 1.78 31.90
N ALA A 938 22.62 0.96 30.88
CA ALA A 938 21.38 0.99 30.12
C ALA A 938 20.20 0.55 31.00
N PHE A 939 19.07 1.24 30.89
CA PHE A 939 17.88 0.93 31.66
C PHE A 939 17.13 -0.25 31.01
N ALA A 940 17.21 -1.42 31.63
CA ALA A 940 16.28 -2.53 31.38
C ALA A 940 16.24 -3.39 32.63
N ASP A 941 15.08 -3.45 33.29
CA ASP A 941 14.82 -4.42 34.35
C ASP A 941 14.18 -5.67 33.71
N PRO A 942 14.90 -6.81 33.63
CA PRO A 942 14.37 -8.04 33.03
C PRO A 942 13.18 -8.62 33.80
N ALA A 943 12.97 -8.21 35.05
CA ALA A 943 11.83 -8.63 35.86
C ALA A 943 10.55 -7.81 35.58
N ARG A 944 10.61 -6.81 34.70
CA ARG A 944 9.51 -5.90 34.38
C ARG A 944 9.10 -6.02 32.91
N GLY A 945 7.81 -5.76 32.65
CA GLY A 945 7.25 -5.78 31.30
C GLY A 945 7.78 -4.65 30.39
N PRO A 946 7.61 -4.78 29.07
CA PRO A 946 8.11 -3.80 28.09
C PRO A 946 7.54 -2.39 28.30
N ASP A 947 6.26 -2.26 28.66
CA ASP A 947 5.63 -0.95 28.90
C ASP A 947 6.21 -0.23 30.11
N TRP A 948 6.50 -0.97 31.18
CA TRP A 948 7.13 -0.41 32.37
C TRP A 948 8.55 0.08 32.06
N ASN A 949 9.33 -0.73 31.36
CA ASN A 949 10.69 -0.37 30.94
C ASN A 949 10.69 0.86 30.01
N ARG A 950 9.71 0.96 29.09
CA ARG A 950 9.50 2.16 28.27
C ARG A 950 9.14 3.39 29.10
N GLY A 951 8.25 3.26 30.08
CA GLY A 951 7.90 4.35 30.98
C GLY A 951 9.10 4.84 31.81
N ALA A 952 9.86 3.91 32.39
CA ALA A 952 11.05 4.23 33.17
C ALA A 952 12.14 4.90 32.31
N TYR A 953 12.33 4.43 31.06
CA TYR A 953 13.23 5.07 30.10
C TYR A 953 12.87 6.54 29.84
N LEU A 954 11.58 6.83 29.64
CA LEU A 954 11.10 8.18 29.40
C LEU A 954 11.21 9.09 30.63
N VAL A 955 10.95 8.56 31.83
CA VAL A 955 10.90 9.35 33.07
C VAL A 955 12.29 9.53 33.70
N GLU A 956 13.06 8.46 33.84
CA GLU A 956 14.35 8.46 34.54
C GLU A 956 15.52 8.81 33.63
N GLY A 957 15.42 8.46 32.34
CA GLY A 957 16.43 8.73 31.32
C GLY A 957 16.21 10.06 30.61
N LEU A 958 15.32 10.04 29.59
CA LEU A 958 15.12 11.19 28.70
C LEU A 958 14.54 12.41 29.42
N GLY A 959 13.46 12.25 30.17
CA GLY A 959 12.79 13.34 30.89
C GLY A 959 13.51 13.78 32.16
N HIS A 960 14.49 12.99 32.64
CA HIS A 960 15.29 13.24 33.84
C HIS A 960 14.47 13.76 35.04
N CYS A 961 13.23 13.28 35.22
CA CYS A 961 12.30 13.80 36.22
C CYS A 961 12.88 13.72 37.64
N GLY A 962 13.65 12.66 37.92
CA GLY A 962 14.37 12.48 39.18
C GLY A 962 15.37 13.61 39.48
N ALA A 963 15.91 14.28 38.47
CA ALA A 963 16.86 15.38 38.66
C ALA A 963 16.23 16.59 39.34
N CYS A 964 14.92 16.81 39.14
CA CYS A 964 14.16 17.90 39.75
C CYS A 964 13.34 17.45 40.97
N HIS A 965 12.86 16.21 40.98
CA HIS A 965 11.93 15.71 42.01
C HIS A 965 12.56 14.82 43.09
N THR A 966 13.85 14.50 42.99
CA THR A 966 14.57 13.74 44.03
C THR A 966 15.38 14.68 44.94
N PRO A 967 15.27 14.56 46.28
CA PRO A 967 16.11 15.33 47.20
C PRO A 967 17.60 15.14 46.91
N ARG A 968 18.38 16.24 46.98
CA ARG A 968 19.83 16.21 46.79
C ARG A 968 20.58 16.06 48.11
N ASN A 969 21.73 15.40 48.10
CA ASN A 969 22.66 15.36 49.23
C ASN A 969 23.53 16.64 49.28
N ALA A 970 24.37 16.76 50.31
CA ALA A 970 25.22 17.95 50.51
C ALA A 970 26.24 18.21 49.38
N LEU A 971 26.50 17.21 48.53
CA LEU A 971 27.38 17.28 47.36
C LEU A 971 26.60 17.43 46.04
N GLY A 972 25.27 17.66 46.10
CA GLY A 972 24.43 17.91 44.93
C GLY A 972 23.99 16.65 44.14
N ALA A 973 24.25 15.44 44.64
CA ALA A 973 23.80 14.19 44.00
C ALA A 973 22.40 13.78 44.49
N GLU A 974 21.63 13.07 43.64
CA GLU A 974 20.30 12.55 44.00
C GLU A 974 20.37 11.51 45.11
N ARG A 975 19.47 11.60 46.09
CA ARG A 975 19.27 10.56 47.11
C ARG A 975 18.44 9.42 46.54
N ARG A 976 19.08 8.50 45.82
CA ARG A 976 18.43 7.27 45.32
C ARG A 976 18.40 6.21 46.43
N GLY A 977 17.25 5.54 46.61
CA GLY A 977 17.04 4.57 47.69
C GLY A 977 18.01 3.38 47.63
N GLY A 978 18.87 3.30 48.64
CA GLY A 978 19.81 2.20 48.93
C GLY A 978 20.86 2.72 49.92
N ALA A 979 20.70 2.38 51.21
CA ALA A 979 21.48 2.89 52.36
C ALA A 979 23.00 3.02 52.11
N PRO A 980 23.71 4.06 52.62
CA PRO A 980 24.26 4.01 54.00
C PRO A 980 24.56 5.41 54.66
N PRO A 981 24.97 5.52 55.94
CA PRO A 981 24.74 4.65 57.11
C PRO A 981 23.36 4.83 57.75
#